data_AF-A0A2E5JHN3-F1
#
_entry.id   AF-A0A2E5JHN3-F1
#
_cell.length_a   1.000
_cell.length_b   1.000
_cell.length_c   1.000
_cell.angle_alpha   90.00
_cell.angle_beta   90.00
_cell.angle_gamma   90.00
#
_symmetry.space_group_name_H-M   'P 1'
#
loop_
_entity.id
_entity.type
_entity.pdbx_description
1 polymer ?
#
loop_
_entity_poly.entity_id
_entity_poly.type
_entity_poly.pdbx_seq_one_letter_code
_entity_poly.pdbx_strand_id
1 'polypeptide(L)'
;MSFLWDATAPVVDASTDKTTGIAVGQFGSASDANPFTVAWSKVSGPGTVAFSSPTSVTTSISADTDGTYILALSATDSSGNVSFDTMTLVWDTSAPVVDAGTDKLVNAAVFQDATVTDTGVITYQWSKVTGPGVVTFGSATAEDTMISADTDGDYIIRLTATDDVGNMTFDEIAFRWDTTPPAVNAGVDAYRNTSVNQNATVSDIHSYTLAWSKVSGPGSVVFSSSTIEDPNISVSTEGVYVLRLTATDAAGNSAFDDMTYTFDTTAPAALSVFSGVTSTSIETGRIDLNITYPADTSDYLNVVIRRSVSATAPTCSTGTVIATITTPFNNGVLTDPTNYPGGFHSYRACITDRAGNQTSPVTQNIKANKTHRIFQTSSDYSGNLRANFDSQVFATGLEGANYRCQYHAGLAGLTQKFVAVLSDSTINAIRKVAVNGRIYATNDLKIADNRADLWDSAIINRVNVDEDGLTGANARVWSGSDGAGAQAADHCLNWTSALGVDDGGIGDSSRTDGRWINDGKDSCDRLSTLYCISQIDIPSLNSFSANTGAASGQISTQVILPASTDVKYYSSVVIYRLFGGTAPSANCNTADGSTLVRTHAGPFTPSQTLSFTDNGIPGFNYSYRACIIDEDGNQVGSRSVSNVAARI
;
A
#
# COMPACT_ATOMS: atom_id res chain seq x y z
N MET A 1 25.72 -126.10 -60.05
CA MET A 1 25.93 -124.83 -59.32
C MET A 1 26.09 -123.73 -60.36
N SER A 2 25.03 -122.99 -60.61
CA SER A 2 25.08 -121.75 -61.39
C SER A 2 25.35 -120.62 -60.39
N PHE A 3 26.54 -120.01 -60.48
CA PHE A 3 26.85 -118.78 -59.76
C PHE A 3 26.16 -117.64 -60.52
N LEU A 4 25.15 -117.03 -59.91
CA LEU A 4 24.61 -115.76 -60.39
C LEU A 4 25.64 -114.69 -59.98
N TRP A 5 26.30 -114.10 -60.98
CA TRP A 5 27.15 -112.93 -60.78
C TRP A 5 26.25 -111.70 -60.88
N ASP A 6 26.01 -111.04 -59.76
CA ASP A 6 25.36 -109.75 -59.72
C ASP A 6 26.41 -108.64 -59.69
N ALA A 7 26.35 -107.74 -60.67
CA ALA A 7 27.24 -106.60 -60.81
C ALA A 7 26.50 -105.26 -60.68
N THR A 8 25.20 -105.30 -60.39
CA THR A 8 24.36 -104.12 -60.24
C THR A 8 24.22 -103.79 -58.76
N ALA A 9 24.66 -102.59 -58.37
CA ALA A 9 24.46 -102.11 -57.01
C ALA A 9 23.00 -101.63 -56.80
N PRO A 10 22.52 -101.60 -55.54
CA PRO A 10 21.21 -101.04 -55.23
C PRO A 10 21.05 -99.60 -55.72
N VAL A 11 19.82 -99.16 -55.98
CA VAL A 11 19.51 -97.74 -56.19
C VAL A 11 19.08 -97.14 -54.86
N VAL A 12 19.72 -96.06 -54.44
CA VAL A 12 19.49 -95.40 -53.13
C VAL A 12 19.19 -93.93 -53.34
N ASP A 13 18.26 -93.39 -52.55
CA ASP A 13 17.91 -91.98 -52.48
C ASP A 13 17.77 -91.61 -50.99
N ALA A 14 18.61 -90.70 -50.50
CA ALA A 14 18.60 -90.22 -49.12
C ALA A 14 17.48 -89.20 -48.85
N SER A 15 16.69 -88.88 -49.89
CA SER A 15 15.64 -87.88 -49.92
C SER A 15 16.18 -86.45 -49.74
N THR A 16 15.29 -85.47 -49.84
CA THR A 16 15.65 -84.05 -49.89
C THR A 16 16.32 -83.57 -48.61
N ASP A 17 17.24 -82.62 -48.76
CA ASP A 17 17.85 -81.84 -47.68
C ASP A 17 16.83 -81.28 -46.68
N LYS A 18 17.26 -81.09 -45.43
CA LYS A 18 16.43 -80.63 -44.31
C LYS A 18 17.15 -79.56 -43.49
N THR A 19 16.37 -78.60 -43.01
CA THR A 19 16.77 -77.64 -41.96
C THR A 19 15.81 -77.82 -40.79
N THR A 20 16.31 -78.12 -39.58
CA THR A 20 15.47 -78.37 -38.39
C THR A 20 16.27 -78.25 -37.10
N GLY A 21 15.61 -77.84 -36.01
CA GLY A 21 16.14 -77.87 -34.63
C GLY A 21 15.55 -78.99 -33.79
N ILE A 22 14.61 -79.74 -34.36
CA ILE A 22 13.93 -80.85 -33.71
C ILE A 22 14.14 -82.15 -34.48
N ALA A 23 13.99 -83.27 -33.78
CA ALA A 23 14.13 -84.59 -34.38
C ALA A 23 13.12 -84.76 -35.52
N VAL A 24 13.62 -85.08 -36.71
CA VAL A 24 12.79 -85.18 -37.92
C VAL A 24 12.83 -86.60 -38.50
N GLY A 25 11.66 -87.09 -38.90
CA GLY A 25 11.55 -88.34 -39.66
C GLY A 25 12.08 -88.13 -41.08
N GLN A 26 13.08 -88.92 -41.46
CA GLN A 26 13.63 -88.98 -42.80
C GLN A 26 13.20 -90.27 -43.49
N PHE A 27 12.69 -90.12 -44.72
CA PHE A 27 12.18 -91.21 -45.54
C PHE A 27 13.05 -91.31 -46.79
N GLY A 28 14.13 -92.08 -46.71
CA GLY A 28 14.91 -92.47 -47.88
C GLY A 28 14.25 -93.62 -48.64
N SER A 29 14.82 -93.99 -49.78
CA SER A 29 14.42 -95.18 -50.52
C SER A 29 15.65 -95.98 -50.94
N ALA A 30 15.48 -97.30 -51.01
CA ALA A 30 16.48 -98.20 -51.55
C ALA A 30 15.76 -99.34 -52.27
N SER A 31 16.27 -99.73 -53.45
CA SER A 31 15.70 -100.84 -54.22
C SER A 31 16.80 -101.65 -54.90
N ASP A 32 16.62 -102.97 -54.90
CA ASP A 32 17.50 -103.92 -55.57
C ASP A 32 16.69 -105.17 -55.98
N ALA A 33 17.17 -105.92 -56.99
CA ALA A 33 16.56 -107.17 -57.43
C ALA A 33 16.85 -108.34 -56.46
N ASN A 34 17.91 -108.23 -55.66
CA ASN A 34 18.34 -109.17 -54.65
C ASN A 34 18.09 -108.63 -53.23
N PRO A 35 18.09 -109.50 -52.19
CA PRO A 35 18.03 -109.04 -50.81
C PRO A 35 19.20 -108.11 -50.47
N PHE A 36 18.93 -107.00 -49.78
CA PHE A 36 19.90 -105.98 -49.41
C PHE A 36 19.69 -105.49 -47.97
N THR A 37 20.70 -104.84 -47.39
CA THR A 37 20.62 -104.11 -46.12
C THR A 37 20.87 -102.63 -46.37
N VAL A 38 20.40 -101.77 -45.47
CA VAL A 38 20.66 -100.32 -45.53
C VAL A 38 21.29 -99.82 -44.24
N ALA A 39 22.04 -98.72 -44.32
CA ALA A 39 22.61 -98.06 -43.16
C ALA A 39 22.67 -96.54 -43.33
N TRP A 40 22.17 -95.82 -42.32
CA TRP A 40 22.38 -94.39 -42.15
C TRP A 40 23.70 -94.12 -41.43
N SER A 41 24.46 -93.15 -41.92
CA SER A 41 25.70 -92.71 -41.30
C SER A 41 25.91 -91.21 -41.47
N LYS A 42 26.64 -90.61 -40.52
CA LYS A 42 27.16 -89.24 -40.66
C LYS A 42 28.46 -89.29 -41.48
N VAL A 43 28.52 -88.53 -42.57
CA VAL A 43 29.72 -88.35 -43.39
C VAL A 43 30.59 -87.23 -42.83
N SER A 44 29.99 -86.07 -42.52
CA SER A 44 30.68 -84.89 -41.96
C SER A 44 29.74 -84.04 -41.10
N GLY A 45 30.30 -83.10 -40.33
CA GLY A 45 29.56 -82.14 -39.49
C GLY A 45 30.20 -81.95 -38.10
N PRO A 46 29.77 -80.94 -37.32
CA PRO A 46 30.45 -80.51 -36.10
C PRO A 46 30.18 -81.40 -34.86
N GLY A 47 28.98 -81.95 -34.69
CA GLY A 47 28.56 -82.72 -33.50
C GLY A 47 28.21 -84.19 -33.76
N THR A 48 27.53 -84.84 -32.82
CA THR A 48 27.05 -86.22 -32.98
C THR A 48 25.67 -86.25 -33.62
N VAL A 49 25.43 -87.21 -34.52
CA VAL A 49 24.10 -87.45 -35.11
C VAL A 49 23.54 -88.78 -34.60
N ALA A 50 22.33 -88.76 -34.07
CA ALA A 50 21.61 -89.94 -33.61
C ALA A 50 20.54 -90.35 -34.64
N PHE A 51 20.48 -91.64 -34.94
CA PHE A 51 19.47 -92.26 -35.79
C PHE A 51 18.63 -93.22 -34.94
N SER A 52 17.31 -93.05 -34.91
CA SER A 52 16.43 -93.94 -34.14
C SER A 52 16.37 -95.36 -34.71
N SER A 53 16.60 -95.52 -36.01
CA SER A 53 16.61 -96.81 -36.72
C SER A 53 17.64 -96.77 -37.84
N PRO A 54 18.94 -96.85 -37.52
CA PRO A 54 20.02 -96.63 -38.50
C PRO A 54 20.02 -97.65 -39.63
N THR A 55 19.43 -98.83 -39.45
CA THR A 55 19.36 -99.89 -40.47
C THR A 55 18.00 -99.98 -41.19
N SER A 56 17.26 -98.88 -41.24
CA SER A 56 15.96 -98.75 -41.90
C SER A 56 15.97 -97.56 -42.86
N VAL A 57 15.31 -97.68 -44.01
CA VAL A 57 15.15 -96.57 -44.97
C VAL A 57 14.33 -95.42 -44.38
N THR A 58 13.54 -95.69 -43.33
CA THR A 58 12.87 -94.67 -42.51
C THR A 58 13.52 -94.61 -41.13
N THR A 59 14.00 -93.43 -40.73
CA THR A 59 14.63 -93.19 -39.42
C THR A 59 14.29 -91.78 -38.93
N SER A 60 14.33 -91.54 -37.62
CA SER A 60 14.35 -90.18 -37.08
C SER A 60 15.80 -89.75 -36.87
N ILE A 61 16.14 -88.51 -37.24
CA ILE A 61 17.48 -87.94 -37.15
C ILE A 61 17.47 -86.79 -36.14
N SER A 62 18.48 -86.72 -35.26
CA SER A 62 18.76 -85.57 -34.38
C SER A 62 20.25 -85.32 -34.24
N ALA A 63 20.66 -84.08 -33.94
CA ALA A 63 22.05 -83.75 -33.60
C ALA A 63 22.17 -83.05 -32.23
N ASP A 64 23.38 -83.04 -31.67
CA ASP A 64 23.68 -82.43 -30.36
C ASP A 64 24.31 -81.03 -30.44
N THR A 65 24.70 -80.61 -31.65
CA THR A 65 25.43 -79.36 -31.92
C THR A 65 24.89 -78.73 -33.19
N ASP A 66 24.67 -77.42 -33.19
CA ASP A 66 24.23 -76.69 -34.36
C ASP A 66 25.27 -76.72 -35.49
N GLY A 67 24.80 -76.68 -36.72
CA GLY A 67 25.61 -76.61 -37.94
C GLY A 67 25.18 -77.58 -39.02
N THR A 68 25.95 -77.60 -40.11
CA THR A 68 25.65 -78.39 -41.30
C THR A 68 26.29 -79.78 -41.23
N TYR A 69 25.48 -80.80 -41.49
CA TYR A 69 25.85 -82.21 -41.54
C TYR A 69 25.60 -82.76 -42.94
N ILE A 70 26.49 -83.63 -43.41
CA ILE A 70 26.24 -84.47 -44.59
C ILE A 70 25.99 -85.89 -44.09
N LEU A 71 24.82 -86.43 -44.40
CA LEU A 71 24.39 -87.76 -43.99
C LEU A 71 24.26 -88.65 -45.22
N ALA A 72 24.67 -89.91 -45.10
CA ALA A 72 24.58 -90.89 -46.18
C ALA A 72 23.63 -92.03 -45.79
N LEU A 73 22.73 -92.38 -46.72
CA LEU A 73 22.07 -93.67 -46.73
C LEU A 73 22.84 -94.57 -47.69
N SER A 74 23.37 -95.68 -47.19
CA SER A 74 24.00 -96.71 -48.03
C SER A 74 23.14 -97.96 -48.09
N ALA A 75 23.24 -98.70 -49.19
CA ALA A 75 22.65 -100.02 -49.33
C ALA A 75 23.68 -101.01 -49.86
N THR A 76 23.68 -102.22 -49.31
CA THR A 76 24.57 -103.31 -49.69
C THR A 76 23.75 -104.55 -50.03
N ASP A 77 23.89 -105.06 -51.25
CA ASP A 77 23.21 -106.29 -51.66
C ASP A 77 23.87 -107.55 -51.07
N SER A 78 23.21 -108.70 -51.21
CA SER A 78 23.75 -110.00 -50.79
C SER A 78 25.01 -110.46 -51.53
N SER A 79 25.36 -109.82 -52.64
CA SER A 79 26.58 -110.08 -53.44
C SER A 79 27.75 -109.17 -53.04
N GLY A 80 27.51 -108.18 -52.18
CA GLY A 80 28.48 -107.21 -51.68
C GLY A 80 28.59 -105.92 -52.51
N ASN A 81 27.72 -105.68 -53.49
CA ASN A 81 27.70 -104.40 -54.21
C ASN A 81 27.11 -103.31 -53.30
N VAL A 82 27.75 -102.13 -53.29
CA VAL A 82 27.39 -101.00 -52.42
C VAL A 82 27.10 -99.76 -53.25
N SER A 83 26.02 -99.06 -52.91
CA SER A 83 25.76 -97.70 -53.35
C SER A 83 25.33 -96.84 -52.16
N PHE A 84 25.37 -95.53 -52.34
CA PHE A 84 24.88 -94.59 -51.35
C PHE A 84 24.37 -93.32 -52.04
N ASP A 85 23.53 -92.60 -51.32
CA ASP A 85 23.14 -91.23 -51.62
C ASP A 85 23.30 -90.36 -50.38
N THR A 86 23.48 -89.06 -50.57
CA THR A 86 23.75 -88.11 -49.48
C THR A 86 22.71 -87.01 -49.41
N MET A 87 22.39 -86.58 -48.19
CA MET A 87 21.56 -85.42 -47.92
C MET A 87 22.25 -84.47 -46.94
N THR A 88 21.91 -83.19 -47.07
CA THR A 88 22.36 -82.13 -46.17
C THR A 88 21.32 -81.93 -45.07
N LEU A 89 21.76 -82.00 -43.82
CA LEU A 89 20.98 -81.62 -42.65
C LEU A 89 21.61 -80.37 -42.02
N VAL A 90 20.89 -79.26 -42.00
CA VAL A 90 21.22 -78.10 -41.18
C VAL A 90 20.49 -78.26 -39.85
N TRP A 91 21.25 -78.46 -38.77
CA TRP A 91 20.71 -78.54 -37.41
C TRP A 91 20.84 -77.17 -36.75
N ASP A 92 19.73 -76.60 -36.29
CA ASP A 92 19.75 -75.28 -35.67
C ASP A 92 18.78 -75.18 -34.49
N THR A 93 19.32 -75.01 -33.29
CA THR A 93 18.58 -74.84 -32.03
C THR A 93 18.83 -73.49 -31.37
N SER A 94 19.69 -72.67 -31.97
CA SER A 94 20.05 -71.36 -31.43
C SER A 94 19.01 -70.33 -31.88
N ALA A 95 18.47 -69.58 -30.91
CA ALA A 95 17.62 -68.45 -31.26
C ALA A 95 18.48 -67.26 -31.72
N PRO A 96 17.92 -66.35 -32.54
CA PRO A 96 18.59 -65.10 -32.88
C PRO A 96 18.99 -64.31 -31.63
N VAL A 97 19.93 -63.37 -31.76
CA VAL A 97 20.21 -62.35 -30.75
C VAL A 97 19.66 -61.02 -31.26
N VAL A 98 18.76 -60.40 -30.49
CA VAL A 98 18.07 -59.15 -30.86
C VAL A 98 18.44 -58.04 -29.88
N ASP A 99 18.81 -56.89 -30.45
CA ASP A 99 18.89 -55.59 -29.78
C ASP A 99 17.95 -54.64 -30.54
N ALA A 100 16.88 -54.19 -29.89
CA ALA A 100 15.87 -53.31 -30.49
C ALA A 100 16.35 -51.83 -30.54
N GLY A 101 17.54 -51.53 -30.03
CA GLY A 101 18.18 -50.22 -30.02
C GLY A 101 17.86 -49.40 -28.77
N THR A 102 18.17 -48.10 -28.81
CA THR A 102 17.98 -47.21 -27.65
C THR A 102 16.54 -46.76 -27.49
N ASP A 103 16.10 -46.55 -26.24
CA ASP A 103 14.89 -45.81 -25.89
C ASP A 103 14.79 -44.44 -26.58
N LYS A 104 13.56 -43.97 -26.83
CA LYS A 104 13.28 -42.69 -27.49
C LYS A 104 12.28 -41.84 -26.72
N LEU A 105 12.53 -40.52 -26.73
CA LEU A 105 11.60 -39.47 -26.35
C LEU A 105 11.54 -38.46 -27.48
N VAL A 106 10.40 -38.38 -28.18
CA VAL A 106 10.26 -37.57 -29.39
C VAL A 106 8.85 -37.01 -29.54
N ASN A 107 8.73 -35.91 -30.28
CA ASN A 107 7.48 -35.27 -30.70
C ASN A 107 7.16 -35.45 -32.19
N ALA A 108 7.98 -36.25 -32.90
CA ALA A 108 7.83 -36.50 -34.32
C ALA A 108 8.34 -37.90 -34.66
N ALA A 109 7.94 -38.41 -35.82
CA ALA A 109 8.32 -39.75 -36.26
C ALA A 109 9.85 -39.88 -36.29
N VAL A 110 10.37 -40.99 -35.75
CA VAL A 110 11.81 -41.21 -35.55
C VAL A 110 12.23 -42.54 -36.14
N PHE A 111 13.46 -42.60 -36.66
CA PHE A 111 14.06 -43.84 -37.12
C PHE A 111 14.60 -44.64 -35.92
N GLN A 112 14.22 -45.91 -35.84
CA GLN A 112 14.72 -46.87 -34.88
C GLN A 112 15.71 -47.81 -35.59
N ASP A 113 16.92 -47.83 -35.06
CA ASP A 113 18.08 -48.58 -35.56
C ASP A 113 18.26 -49.78 -34.63
N ALA A 114 18.03 -50.97 -35.14
CA ALA A 114 18.10 -52.23 -34.39
C ALA A 114 19.27 -53.07 -34.89
N THR A 115 19.61 -54.11 -34.14
CA THR A 115 20.64 -55.06 -34.57
C THR A 115 20.21 -56.46 -34.21
N VAL A 116 20.12 -57.32 -35.22
CA VAL A 116 19.80 -58.74 -35.06
C VAL A 116 20.89 -59.58 -35.68
N THR A 117 21.38 -60.57 -34.93
CA THR A 117 22.43 -61.49 -35.39
C THR A 117 21.99 -62.94 -35.25
N ASP A 118 22.25 -63.72 -36.30
CA ASP A 118 21.94 -65.14 -36.39
C ASP A 118 22.71 -65.79 -37.55
N THR A 119 22.77 -67.13 -37.59
CA THR A 119 23.41 -67.88 -38.69
C THR A 119 22.48 -68.22 -39.85
N GLY A 120 21.16 -68.23 -39.61
CA GLY A 120 20.10 -68.49 -40.58
C GLY A 120 19.48 -67.23 -41.17
N VAL A 121 18.39 -67.42 -41.92
CA VAL A 121 17.61 -66.29 -42.49
C VAL A 121 16.62 -65.80 -41.46
N ILE A 122 16.60 -64.49 -41.20
CA ILE A 122 15.73 -63.89 -40.19
C ILE A 122 14.49 -63.24 -40.79
N THR A 123 13.37 -63.42 -40.08
CA THR A 123 12.14 -62.65 -40.24
C THR A 123 11.91 -61.76 -39.02
N TYR A 124 11.45 -60.53 -39.25
CA TYR A 124 11.27 -59.51 -38.22
C TYR A 124 9.80 -59.19 -37.99
N GLN A 125 9.45 -58.85 -36.75
CA GLN A 125 8.14 -58.33 -36.41
C GLN A 125 8.22 -57.31 -35.28
N TRP A 126 7.99 -56.04 -35.62
CA TRP A 126 7.74 -54.96 -34.68
C TRP A 126 6.30 -54.97 -34.18
N SER A 127 6.09 -54.71 -32.90
CA SER A 127 4.76 -54.64 -32.30
C SER A 127 4.70 -53.69 -31.10
N LYS A 128 3.51 -53.15 -30.83
CA LYS A 128 3.21 -52.46 -29.57
C LYS A 128 2.86 -53.50 -28.51
N VAL A 129 3.56 -53.48 -27.38
CA VAL A 129 3.25 -54.33 -26.21
C VAL A 129 2.25 -53.62 -25.31
N THR A 130 2.55 -52.37 -24.93
CA THR A 130 1.69 -51.53 -24.08
C THR A 130 1.69 -50.07 -24.56
N GLY A 131 0.72 -49.29 -24.06
CA GLY A 131 0.64 -47.85 -24.31
C GLY A 131 -0.76 -47.39 -24.77
N PRO A 132 -1.10 -46.11 -24.58
CA PRO A 132 -2.46 -45.60 -24.67
C PRO A 132 -3.04 -45.48 -26.09
N GLY A 133 -2.19 -45.28 -27.12
CA GLY A 133 -2.60 -45.07 -28.52
C GLY A 133 -2.11 -46.16 -29.49
N VAL A 134 -2.19 -45.87 -30.79
CA VAL A 134 -1.67 -46.75 -31.86
C VAL A 134 -0.24 -46.34 -32.20
N VAL A 135 0.66 -47.33 -32.24
CA VAL A 135 2.03 -47.16 -32.77
C VAL A 135 2.03 -47.56 -34.24
N THR A 136 2.52 -46.67 -35.10
CA THR A 136 2.69 -46.90 -36.54
C THR A 136 4.16 -47.14 -36.86
N PHE A 137 4.43 -48.29 -37.48
CA PHE A 137 5.75 -48.66 -37.99
C PHE A 137 5.80 -48.42 -39.50
N GLY A 138 6.89 -47.84 -40.02
CA GLY A 138 7.08 -47.65 -41.46
C GLY A 138 7.08 -48.98 -42.22
N SER A 139 7.81 -49.95 -41.69
CA SER A 139 7.67 -51.37 -42.02
C SER A 139 7.79 -52.18 -40.74
N ALA A 140 6.76 -52.93 -40.37
CA ALA A 140 6.81 -53.76 -39.16
C ALA A 140 7.66 -55.03 -39.36
N THR A 141 8.04 -55.36 -40.61
CA THR A 141 8.79 -56.58 -40.96
C THR A 141 10.20 -56.30 -41.47
N ALA A 142 10.72 -55.10 -41.22
CA ALA A 142 12.11 -54.76 -41.44
C ALA A 142 12.86 -54.74 -40.09
N GLU A 143 14.16 -54.96 -40.11
CA GLU A 143 15.04 -54.83 -38.94
C GLU A 143 14.92 -53.40 -38.38
N ASP A 144 15.24 -52.40 -39.20
CA ASP A 144 15.08 -50.99 -38.87
C ASP A 144 13.74 -50.43 -39.37
N THR A 145 13.18 -49.48 -38.62
CA THR A 145 11.88 -48.93 -38.97
C THR A 145 11.67 -47.50 -38.47
N MET A 146 10.80 -46.76 -39.15
CA MET A 146 10.28 -45.49 -38.62
C MET A 146 9.16 -45.77 -37.63
N ILE A 147 9.16 -45.06 -36.49
CA ILE A 147 8.18 -45.24 -35.41
C ILE A 147 7.49 -43.90 -35.13
N SER A 148 6.17 -43.95 -34.98
CA SER A 148 5.33 -42.81 -34.55
C SER A 148 4.13 -43.31 -33.76
N ALA A 149 3.48 -42.43 -33.00
CA ALA A 149 2.21 -42.72 -32.34
C ALA A 149 1.16 -41.63 -32.59
N ASP A 150 -0.11 -41.95 -32.35
CA ASP A 150 -1.23 -41.01 -32.52
C ASP A 150 -1.68 -40.33 -31.21
N THR A 151 -1.18 -40.81 -30.07
CA THR A 151 -1.58 -40.38 -28.73
C THR A 151 -0.34 -40.21 -27.87
N ASP A 152 -0.25 -39.10 -27.14
CA ASP A 152 0.85 -38.87 -26.21
C ASP A 152 0.85 -39.92 -25.07
N GLY A 153 2.05 -40.33 -24.67
CA GLY A 153 2.25 -41.23 -23.54
C GLY A 153 3.44 -42.17 -23.69
N ASP A 154 3.55 -43.06 -22.70
CA ASP A 154 4.59 -44.07 -22.61
C ASP A 154 4.14 -45.39 -23.26
N TYR A 155 5.00 -45.91 -24.13
CA TYR A 155 4.82 -47.16 -24.85
C TYR A 155 5.98 -48.11 -24.57
N ILE A 156 5.67 -49.40 -24.56
CA ILE A 156 6.67 -50.46 -24.72
C ILE A 156 6.45 -51.07 -26.10
N ILE A 157 7.50 -51.04 -26.92
CA ILE A 157 7.51 -51.60 -28.27
C ILE A 157 8.55 -52.72 -28.35
N ARG A 158 8.25 -53.74 -29.14
CA ARG A 158 9.03 -54.98 -29.20
C ARG A 158 9.43 -55.30 -30.62
N LEU A 159 10.69 -55.66 -30.82
CA LEU A 159 11.16 -56.35 -32.02
C LEU A 159 11.28 -57.85 -31.72
N THR A 160 10.54 -58.68 -32.45
CA THR A 160 10.69 -60.14 -32.43
C THR A 160 11.41 -60.59 -33.69
N ALA A 161 12.45 -61.41 -33.54
CA ALA A 161 13.14 -62.05 -34.65
C ALA A 161 12.89 -63.56 -34.63
N THR A 162 12.70 -64.15 -35.81
CA THR A 162 12.48 -65.58 -35.99
C THR A 162 13.36 -66.09 -37.12
N ASP A 163 14.16 -67.13 -36.84
CA ASP A 163 15.00 -67.79 -37.85
C ASP A 163 14.19 -68.68 -38.81
N ASP A 164 14.85 -69.32 -39.77
CA ASP A 164 14.23 -70.17 -40.78
C ASP A 164 13.76 -71.55 -40.28
N VAL A 165 14.06 -71.86 -39.01
CA VAL A 165 13.66 -73.09 -38.31
C VAL A 165 12.54 -72.84 -37.28
N GLY A 166 12.28 -71.57 -36.96
CA GLY A 166 11.24 -71.12 -36.06
C GLY A 166 11.70 -70.82 -34.63
N ASN A 167 13.01 -70.75 -34.35
CA ASN A 167 13.49 -70.25 -33.06
C ASN A 167 13.25 -68.74 -32.98
N MET A 168 12.79 -68.27 -31.82
CA MET A 168 12.36 -66.88 -31.64
C MET A 168 13.01 -66.24 -30.41
N THR A 169 13.43 -64.99 -30.55
CA THR A 169 13.75 -64.11 -29.42
C THR A 169 13.15 -62.73 -29.65
N PHE A 170 13.17 -61.88 -28.63
CA PHE A 170 12.75 -60.50 -28.75
C PHE A 170 13.55 -59.56 -27.84
N ASP A 171 13.50 -58.28 -28.16
CA ASP A 171 13.92 -57.18 -27.28
C ASP A 171 12.87 -56.06 -27.28
N GLU A 172 12.84 -55.26 -26.20
CA GLU A 172 11.85 -54.21 -25.96
C GLU A 172 12.51 -52.87 -25.65
N ILE A 173 11.95 -51.77 -26.17
CA ILE A 173 12.39 -50.41 -25.83
C ILE A 173 11.24 -49.57 -25.28
N ALA A 174 11.59 -48.61 -24.44
CA ALA A 174 10.69 -47.56 -24.00
C ALA A 174 10.61 -46.46 -25.08
N PHE A 175 9.39 -46.23 -25.57
CA PHE A 175 9.08 -45.20 -26.54
C PHE A 175 8.11 -44.20 -25.92
N ARG A 176 8.57 -42.96 -25.69
CA ARG A 176 7.73 -41.87 -25.19
C ARG A 176 7.41 -40.92 -26.34
N TRP A 177 6.12 -40.85 -26.67
CA TRP A 177 5.58 -39.92 -27.65
C TRP A 177 4.97 -38.74 -26.92
N ASP A 178 5.44 -37.54 -27.21
CA ASP A 178 4.95 -36.32 -26.56
C ASP A 178 4.91 -35.18 -27.55
N THR A 179 3.72 -34.75 -27.93
CA THR A 179 3.48 -33.64 -28.86
C THR A 179 2.88 -32.42 -28.17
N THR A 180 2.66 -32.51 -26.86
CA THR A 180 2.00 -31.47 -26.07
C THR A 180 3.05 -30.55 -25.46
N PRO A 181 3.10 -29.26 -25.84
CA PRO A 181 4.02 -28.33 -25.22
C PRO A 181 3.63 -27.99 -23.78
N PRO A 182 4.57 -27.49 -22.96
CA PRO A 182 4.27 -27.00 -21.62
C PRO A 182 3.19 -25.91 -21.64
N ALA A 183 2.36 -25.87 -20.60
CA ALA A 183 1.48 -24.73 -20.37
C ALA A 183 2.25 -23.62 -19.62
N VAL A 184 2.33 -22.43 -20.21
CA VAL A 184 3.12 -21.31 -19.70
C VAL A 184 2.22 -20.11 -19.39
N ASN A 185 2.43 -19.51 -18.21
CA ASN A 185 1.88 -18.21 -17.85
C ASN A 185 3.01 -17.38 -17.23
N ALA A 186 3.35 -16.25 -17.83
CA ALA A 186 4.45 -15.37 -17.44
C ALA A 186 4.14 -14.54 -16.17
N GLY A 187 2.96 -14.71 -15.60
CA GLY A 187 2.46 -13.96 -14.45
C GLY A 187 1.70 -12.70 -14.86
N VAL A 188 1.16 -11.99 -13.86
CA VAL A 188 0.42 -10.75 -14.11
C VAL A 188 1.34 -9.61 -14.53
N ASP A 189 0.81 -8.72 -15.38
CA ASP A 189 1.48 -7.47 -15.73
C ASP A 189 1.83 -6.65 -14.48
N ALA A 190 2.99 -6.00 -14.53
CA ALA A 190 3.54 -5.21 -13.43
C ALA A 190 3.60 -3.72 -13.78
N TYR A 191 3.23 -2.88 -12.81
CA TYR A 191 3.43 -1.42 -12.87
C TYR A 191 4.08 -1.01 -11.55
N ARG A 192 5.38 -0.69 -11.57
CA ARG A 192 6.21 -0.48 -10.37
C ARG A 192 7.33 0.52 -10.64
N ASN A 193 7.82 1.13 -9.56
CA ASN A 193 9.02 1.98 -9.57
C ASN A 193 10.29 1.26 -9.07
N THR A 194 10.23 -0.05 -8.88
CA THR A 194 11.33 -0.90 -8.41
C THR A 194 11.31 -2.24 -9.14
N SER A 195 12.35 -3.05 -8.95
CA SER A 195 12.35 -4.43 -9.43
C SER A 195 11.13 -5.22 -8.93
N VAL A 196 10.73 -6.21 -9.73
CA VAL A 196 9.58 -7.07 -9.48
C VAL A 196 10.02 -8.52 -9.38
N ASN A 197 9.48 -9.26 -8.42
CA ASN A 197 9.55 -10.72 -8.43
C ASN A 197 8.34 -11.23 -9.18
N GLN A 198 8.57 -12.07 -10.18
CA GLN A 198 7.48 -12.72 -10.88
C GLN A 198 6.82 -13.79 -10.01
N ASN A 199 5.61 -14.15 -10.43
CA ASN A 199 4.85 -15.29 -9.94
C ASN A 199 4.29 -15.98 -11.17
N ALA A 200 5.21 -16.51 -11.99
CA ALA A 200 4.88 -17.24 -13.19
C ALA A 200 4.46 -18.67 -12.83
N THR A 201 3.75 -19.33 -13.73
CA THR A 201 3.41 -20.74 -13.55
C THR A 201 3.69 -21.50 -14.82
N VAL A 202 4.50 -22.54 -14.73
CA VAL A 202 4.71 -23.49 -15.83
C VAL A 202 4.34 -24.89 -15.39
N SER A 203 3.50 -25.55 -16.17
CA SER A 203 3.11 -26.93 -15.90
C SER A 203 3.29 -27.80 -17.13
N ASP A 204 3.84 -28.97 -16.91
CA ASP A 204 3.99 -30.04 -17.89
C ASP A 204 3.93 -31.39 -17.14
N ILE A 205 3.61 -32.46 -17.86
CA ILE A 205 3.65 -33.82 -17.32
C ILE A 205 5.09 -34.36 -17.25
N HIS A 206 6.00 -33.81 -18.05
CA HIS A 206 7.42 -34.17 -18.11
C HIS A 206 8.32 -33.02 -17.62
N SER A 207 9.62 -33.28 -17.56
CA SER A 207 10.61 -32.26 -17.21
C SER A 207 10.75 -31.22 -18.32
N TYR A 208 10.89 -29.96 -17.94
CA TYR A 208 11.06 -28.84 -18.86
C TYR A 208 12.22 -27.92 -18.45
N THR A 209 12.63 -27.06 -19.38
CA THR A 209 13.59 -25.97 -19.18
C THR A 209 12.90 -24.63 -19.41
N LEU A 210 13.41 -23.56 -18.78
CA LEU A 210 12.84 -22.23 -18.84
C LEU A 210 13.83 -21.22 -19.41
N ALA A 211 13.32 -20.23 -20.13
CA ALA A 211 14.10 -19.12 -20.66
C ALA A 211 13.29 -17.82 -20.64
N TRP A 212 13.71 -16.89 -19.78
CA TRP A 212 13.26 -15.51 -19.79
C TRP A 212 14.04 -14.66 -20.78
N SER A 213 13.34 -13.81 -21.52
CA SER A 213 13.95 -12.89 -22.47
C SER A 213 13.19 -11.56 -22.57
N LYS A 214 13.89 -10.52 -23.02
CA LYS A 214 13.28 -9.23 -23.36
C LYS A 214 12.81 -9.27 -24.81
N VAL A 215 11.52 -9.05 -25.04
CA VAL A 215 10.94 -8.89 -26.38
C VAL A 215 11.09 -7.44 -26.85
N SER A 216 10.69 -6.48 -26.02
CA SER A 216 10.78 -5.04 -26.32
C SER A 216 10.98 -4.18 -25.07
N GLY A 217 11.32 -2.90 -25.27
CA GLY A 217 11.46 -1.89 -24.21
C GLY A 217 12.69 -0.99 -24.38
N PRO A 218 12.76 0.15 -23.69
CA PRO A 218 13.74 1.21 -23.96
C PRO A 218 15.16 0.95 -23.40
N GLY A 219 15.32 0.20 -22.32
CA GLY A 219 16.61 -0.06 -21.65
C GLY A 219 17.01 -1.54 -21.58
N SER A 220 18.06 -1.89 -20.83
CA SER A 220 18.40 -3.29 -20.57
C SER A 220 17.49 -3.91 -19.50
N VAL A 221 17.38 -5.24 -19.52
CA VAL A 221 16.63 -6.05 -18.53
C VAL A 221 17.63 -7.01 -17.89
N VAL A 222 17.59 -7.13 -16.58
CA VAL A 222 18.41 -8.07 -15.80
C VAL A 222 17.47 -8.98 -15.01
N PHE A 223 17.62 -10.29 -15.23
CA PHE A 223 16.97 -11.34 -14.47
C PHE A 223 17.96 -11.87 -13.44
N SER A 224 17.51 -12.12 -12.19
CA SER A 224 18.36 -12.79 -11.19
C SER A 224 18.82 -14.17 -11.66
N SER A 225 17.96 -14.88 -12.38
CA SER A 225 18.30 -16.02 -13.24
C SER A 225 17.26 -16.11 -14.35
N SER A 226 17.69 -16.26 -15.61
CA SER A 226 16.75 -16.37 -16.73
C SER A 226 16.14 -17.77 -16.88
N THR A 227 16.48 -18.73 -16.01
CA THR A 227 16.09 -20.14 -16.15
C THR A 227 15.28 -20.68 -14.97
N ILE A 228 14.67 -19.79 -14.18
CA ILE A 228 13.77 -20.14 -13.07
C ILE A 228 12.39 -19.52 -13.33
N GLU A 229 11.34 -20.07 -12.71
CA GLU A 229 9.97 -19.57 -12.85
C GLU A 229 9.85 -18.11 -12.39
N ASP A 230 10.35 -17.83 -11.19
CA ASP A 230 10.16 -16.54 -10.50
C ASP A 230 11.47 -15.75 -10.32
N PRO A 231 12.03 -15.15 -11.39
CA PRO A 231 13.18 -14.27 -11.25
C PRO A 231 12.79 -12.94 -10.62
N ASN A 232 13.78 -12.30 -9.99
CA ASN A 232 13.75 -10.86 -9.77
C ASN A 232 14.13 -10.17 -11.08
N ILE A 233 13.31 -9.24 -11.53
CA ILE A 233 13.47 -8.51 -12.79
C ILE A 233 13.74 -7.05 -12.48
N SER A 234 14.85 -6.52 -13.01
CA SER A 234 15.19 -5.11 -12.95
C SER A 234 15.48 -4.55 -14.34
N VAL A 235 15.28 -3.25 -14.53
CA VAL A 235 15.49 -2.57 -15.81
C VAL A 235 16.27 -1.27 -15.63
N SER A 236 16.96 -0.83 -16.68
CA SER A 236 17.85 0.34 -16.61
C SER A 236 17.18 1.68 -16.87
N THR A 237 15.97 1.69 -17.45
CA THR A 237 15.36 2.89 -18.02
C THR A 237 13.86 2.84 -17.85
N GLU A 238 13.26 3.98 -17.56
CA GLU A 238 11.82 4.15 -17.47
C GLU A 238 11.11 3.79 -18.79
N GLY A 239 9.94 3.17 -18.68
CA GLY A 239 9.07 2.85 -19.80
C GLY A 239 8.45 1.46 -19.73
N VAL A 240 7.84 1.06 -20.84
CA VAL A 240 7.09 -0.20 -20.98
C VAL A 240 7.97 -1.27 -21.61
N TYR A 241 8.08 -2.43 -20.95
CA TYR A 241 8.81 -3.61 -21.40
C TYR A 241 7.85 -4.76 -21.65
N VAL A 242 8.08 -5.53 -22.71
CA VAL A 242 7.44 -6.83 -22.94
C VAL A 242 8.50 -7.91 -22.71
N LEU A 243 8.23 -8.80 -21.76
CA LEU A 243 9.14 -9.87 -21.35
C LEU A 243 8.47 -11.21 -21.63
N ARG A 244 9.25 -12.16 -22.14
CA ARG A 244 8.78 -13.49 -22.53
C ARG A 244 9.35 -14.56 -21.61
N LEU A 245 8.47 -15.41 -21.10
CA LEU A 245 8.85 -16.71 -20.54
C LEU A 245 8.61 -17.79 -21.59
N THR A 246 9.65 -18.50 -22.00
CA THR A 246 9.54 -19.68 -22.85
C THR A 246 9.84 -20.93 -22.01
N ALA A 247 9.01 -21.97 -22.15
CA ALA A 247 9.28 -23.28 -21.62
C ALA A 247 9.51 -24.28 -22.76
N THR A 248 10.40 -25.24 -22.56
CA THR A 248 10.67 -26.32 -23.52
C THR A 248 10.80 -27.64 -22.79
N ASP A 249 9.95 -28.62 -23.13
CA ASP A 249 9.97 -29.95 -22.53
C ASP A 249 11.15 -30.80 -23.04
N ALA A 250 11.27 -32.01 -22.52
CA ALA A 250 12.32 -32.95 -22.90
C ALA A 250 12.12 -33.60 -24.29
N ALA A 251 10.92 -33.54 -24.88
CA ALA A 251 10.65 -33.94 -26.26
C ALA A 251 10.97 -32.83 -27.28
N GLY A 252 11.24 -31.60 -26.81
CA GLY A 252 11.55 -30.43 -27.61
C GLY A 252 10.33 -29.59 -28.00
N ASN A 253 9.15 -29.84 -27.43
CA ASN A 253 8.00 -28.95 -27.63
C ASN A 253 8.20 -27.68 -26.82
N SER A 254 7.80 -26.53 -27.38
CA SER A 254 7.95 -25.24 -26.71
C SER A 254 6.68 -24.41 -26.77
N ALA A 255 6.44 -23.68 -25.70
CA ALA A 255 5.40 -22.65 -25.60
C ALA A 255 5.96 -21.45 -24.85
N PHE A 256 5.29 -20.32 -24.99
CA PHE A 256 5.69 -19.09 -24.32
C PHE A 256 4.47 -18.27 -23.91
N ASP A 257 4.69 -17.38 -22.96
CA ASP A 257 3.77 -16.30 -22.61
C ASP A 257 4.54 -14.99 -22.42
N ASP A 258 3.86 -13.87 -22.68
CA ASP A 258 4.42 -12.53 -22.59
C ASP A 258 3.74 -11.74 -21.47
N MET A 259 4.53 -11.05 -20.65
CA MET A 259 4.05 -10.10 -19.66
C MET A 259 4.52 -8.68 -19.98
N THR A 260 3.77 -7.69 -19.50
CA THR A 260 4.11 -6.27 -19.60
C THR A 260 4.60 -5.74 -18.27
N TYR A 261 5.79 -5.15 -18.24
CA TYR A 261 6.34 -4.46 -17.07
C TYR A 261 6.55 -2.99 -17.41
N THR A 262 5.71 -2.15 -16.80
CA THR A 262 5.85 -0.70 -16.84
C THR A 262 6.70 -0.26 -15.64
N PHE A 263 7.93 0.15 -15.93
CA PHE A 263 8.82 0.72 -14.94
C PHE A 263 8.70 2.24 -14.99
N ASP A 264 8.31 2.83 -13.88
CA ASP A 264 7.97 4.25 -13.77
C ASP A 264 8.52 4.78 -12.45
N THR A 265 9.48 5.70 -12.52
CA THR A 265 10.15 6.30 -11.35
C THR A 265 9.82 7.78 -11.21
N THR A 266 9.08 8.33 -12.18
CA THR A 266 8.72 9.73 -12.21
C THR A 266 7.54 9.94 -11.27
N ALA A 267 7.70 10.86 -10.31
CA ALA A 267 6.58 11.19 -9.43
C ALA A 267 5.49 11.94 -10.21
N PRO A 268 4.20 11.70 -9.90
CA PRO A 268 3.10 12.39 -10.56
C PRO A 268 3.22 13.90 -10.33
N ALA A 269 2.68 14.70 -11.26
CA ALA A 269 2.72 16.15 -11.14
C ALA A 269 2.13 16.63 -9.79
N ALA A 270 2.60 17.78 -9.30
CA ALA A 270 1.99 18.42 -8.14
C ALA A 270 0.62 19.03 -8.52
N LEU A 271 -0.26 19.20 -7.53
CA LEU A 271 -1.44 20.05 -7.69
C LEU A 271 -1.01 21.46 -8.11
N SER A 272 -1.66 22.02 -9.14
CA SER A 272 -1.42 23.39 -9.58
C SER A 272 -1.79 24.42 -8.51
N VAL A 273 -2.79 24.10 -7.69
CA VAL A 273 -3.12 24.85 -6.47
C VAL A 273 -3.42 23.88 -5.34
N PHE A 274 -2.75 24.07 -4.21
CA PHE A 274 -3.08 23.45 -2.94
C PHE A 274 -2.88 24.48 -1.81
N SER A 275 -3.96 25.14 -1.42
CA SER A 275 -3.93 26.19 -0.41
C SER A 275 -5.09 26.05 0.55
N GLY A 276 -4.85 26.22 1.85
CA GLY A 276 -5.91 26.30 2.84
C GLY A 276 -6.15 27.73 3.29
N VAL A 277 -7.43 28.07 3.42
CA VAL A 277 -7.88 29.34 4.00
C VAL A 277 -8.97 29.04 5.03
N THR A 278 -9.04 29.87 6.07
CA THR A 278 -10.11 29.76 7.06
C THR A 278 -11.43 30.07 6.35
N SER A 279 -12.41 29.16 6.45
CA SER A 279 -13.68 29.32 5.74
C SER A 279 -14.40 30.59 6.22
N THR A 280 -14.91 31.38 5.29
CA THR A 280 -15.77 32.54 5.57
C THR A 280 -17.22 32.13 5.87
N SER A 281 -17.57 30.85 5.68
CA SER A 281 -18.94 30.34 5.74
C SER A 281 -19.38 29.77 7.11
N ILE A 282 -20.67 29.46 7.23
CA ILE A 282 -21.56 29.61 8.41
C ILE A 282 -21.35 28.59 9.57
N GLU A 283 -20.29 27.77 9.58
CA GLU A 283 -20.00 26.88 10.72
C GLU A 283 -18.56 26.85 11.26
N THR A 284 -18.47 26.50 12.54
CA THR A 284 -17.32 26.48 13.48
C THR A 284 -16.01 25.93 12.92
N GLY A 285 -14.90 26.67 13.07
CA GLY A 285 -13.54 26.12 12.93
C GLY A 285 -13.26 25.34 11.63
N ARG A 286 -13.89 25.67 10.50
CA ARG A 286 -13.68 24.99 9.23
C ARG A 286 -12.54 25.60 8.43
N ILE A 287 -11.80 24.76 7.72
CA ILE A 287 -10.75 25.16 6.77
C ILE A 287 -11.17 24.72 5.37
N ASP A 288 -11.18 25.66 4.43
CA ASP A 288 -11.43 25.39 3.02
C ASP A 288 -10.10 25.18 2.30
N LEU A 289 -9.93 24.00 1.71
CA LEU A 289 -8.78 23.64 0.89
C LEU A 289 -9.13 23.81 -0.58
N ASN A 290 -8.53 24.81 -1.22
CA ASN A 290 -8.62 25.00 -2.66
C ASN A 290 -7.69 24.01 -3.35
N ILE A 291 -8.27 23.14 -4.17
CA ILE A 291 -7.57 22.09 -4.91
C ILE A 291 -7.76 22.34 -6.40
N THR A 292 -6.66 22.54 -7.12
CA THR A 292 -6.63 22.63 -8.58
C THR A 292 -5.64 21.62 -9.13
N TYR A 293 -6.11 20.76 -10.01
CA TYR A 293 -5.33 19.73 -10.68
C TYR A 293 -4.61 20.31 -11.91
N PRO A 294 -3.46 19.75 -12.29
CA PRO A 294 -2.82 20.04 -13.57
C PRO A 294 -3.71 19.59 -14.74
N ALA A 295 -3.39 20.08 -15.94
CA ALA A 295 -4.12 19.74 -17.16
C ALA A 295 -4.08 18.24 -17.48
N ASP A 296 -2.98 17.57 -17.12
CA ASP A 296 -2.81 16.14 -17.26
C ASP A 296 -2.77 15.46 -15.88
N THR A 297 -3.70 14.53 -15.67
CA THR A 297 -3.82 13.70 -14.46
C THR A 297 -3.81 12.21 -14.79
N SER A 298 -3.39 11.81 -16.01
CA SER A 298 -3.39 10.41 -16.43
C SER A 298 -2.51 9.52 -15.54
N ASP A 299 -1.50 10.13 -14.93
CA ASP A 299 -0.54 9.47 -14.05
C ASP A 299 -1.05 9.33 -12.59
N TYR A 300 -2.19 9.93 -12.25
CA TYR A 300 -2.69 9.91 -10.88
C TYR A 300 -3.46 8.62 -10.61
N LEU A 301 -3.09 7.89 -9.55
CA LEU A 301 -3.91 6.82 -8.99
C LEU A 301 -4.88 7.37 -7.94
N ASN A 302 -4.37 8.15 -6.99
CA ASN A 302 -5.18 8.79 -5.96
C ASN A 302 -4.51 10.04 -5.37
N VAL A 303 -5.31 10.87 -4.69
CA VAL A 303 -4.85 11.98 -3.87
C VAL A 303 -5.41 11.84 -2.46
N VAL A 304 -4.53 11.65 -1.47
CA VAL A 304 -4.90 11.57 -0.06
C VAL A 304 -4.56 12.88 0.64
N ILE A 305 -5.57 13.59 1.15
CA ILE A 305 -5.39 14.81 1.94
C ILE A 305 -5.26 14.43 3.41
N ARG A 306 -4.16 14.82 4.04
CA ARG A 306 -3.86 14.59 5.46
C ARG A 306 -3.74 15.90 6.21
N ARG A 307 -4.17 15.90 7.48
CA ARG A 307 -4.14 17.04 8.41
C ARG A 307 -3.26 16.77 9.62
N SER A 308 -2.58 17.81 10.09
CA SER A 308 -1.95 17.94 11.40
C SER A 308 -2.60 19.11 12.14
N VAL A 309 -2.89 18.95 13.43
CA VAL A 309 -3.35 20.04 14.32
C VAL A 309 -2.12 20.76 14.89
N SER A 310 -1.30 21.30 14.00
CA SER A 310 -0.11 22.09 14.34
C SER A 310 0.27 22.99 13.17
N ALA A 311 1.27 23.84 13.39
CA ALA A 311 1.90 24.64 12.34
C ALA A 311 2.65 23.78 11.30
N THR A 312 3.02 22.53 11.62
CA THR A 312 3.83 21.67 10.77
C THR A 312 2.96 20.67 10.00
N ALA A 313 3.14 20.59 8.69
CA ALA A 313 2.44 19.62 7.86
C ALA A 313 2.77 18.16 8.28
N PRO A 314 1.78 17.25 8.22
CA PRO A 314 2.05 15.82 8.42
C PRO A 314 2.92 15.27 7.28
N THR A 315 3.39 14.03 7.39
CA THR A 315 3.94 13.24 6.27
C THR A 315 2.82 12.45 5.58
N CYS A 316 3.10 11.77 4.47
CA CYS A 316 2.11 10.92 3.80
C CYS A 316 1.73 9.64 4.57
N SER A 317 2.37 9.40 5.71
CA SER A 317 2.10 8.27 6.60
C SER A 317 1.63 8.71 7.99
N THR A 318 1.57 10.01 8.27
CA THR A 318 1.18 10.55 9.58
C THR A 318 -0.01 11.52 9.45
N GLY A 319 -0.53 12.01 10.57
CA GLY A 319 -1.71 12.89 10.59
C GLY A 319 -3.02 12.18 10.26
N THR A 320 -4.11 12.94 10.36
CA THR A 320 -5.49 12.47 10.12
C THR A 320 -5.81 12.54 8.63
N VAL A 321 -6.33 11.46 8.04
CA VAL A 321 -6.83 11.49 6.65
C VAL A 321 -8.16 12.23 6.63
N ILE A 322 -8.25 13.27 5.81
CA ILE A 322 -9.45 14.10 5.65
C ILE A 322 -10.23 13.70 4.41
N ALA A 323 -9.54 13.39 3.32
CA ALA A 323 -10.15 12.93 2.09
C ALA A 323 -9.21 11.98 1.34
N THR A 324 -9.81 11.03 0.64
CA THR A 324 -9.14 10.21 -0.39
C THR A 324 -9.92 10.43 -1.68
N ILE A 325 -9.26 11.03 -2.67
CA ILE A 325 -9.84 11.38 -3.96
C ILE A 325 -9.31 10.40 -5.00
N THR A 326 -10.21 9.79 -5.74
CA THR A 326 -9.93 8.95 -6.91
C THR A 326 -10.57 9.57 -8.15
N THR A 327 -10.37 8.96 -9.31
CA THR A 327 -10.93 9.43 -10.59
C THR A 327 -12.47 9.58 -10.52
N PRO A 328 -13.07 10.66 -11.04
CA PRO A 328 -12.43 11.76 -11.77
C PRO A 328 -11.83 12.85 -10.85
N PHE A 329 -10.69 13.40 -11.26
CA PHE A 329 -9.99 14.48 -10.55
C PHE A 329 -10.51 15.85 -10.98
N ASN A 330 -11.47 16.39 -10.24
CA ASN A 330 -12.10 17.69 -10.54
C ASN A 330 -11.61 18.79 -9.60
N ASN A 331 -11.34 19.97 -10.15
CA ASN A 331 -11.04 21.16 -9.36
C ASN A 331 -12.19 21.47 -8.39
N GLY A 332 -11.86 21.96 -7.19
CA GLY A 332 -12.88 22.29 -6.21
C GLY A 332 -12.33 22.76 -4.87
N VAL A 333 -13.25 22.88 -3.92
CA VAL A 333 -12.97 23.26 -2.54
C VAL A 333 -13.38 22.11 -1.64
N LEU A 334 -12.44 21.65 -0.81
CA LEU A 334 -12.70 20.66 0.23
C LEU A 334 -12.77 21.37 1.59
N THR A 335 -13.95 21.34 2.21
CA THR A 335 -14.16 21.93 3.54
C THR A 335 -13.92 20.90 4.63
N ASP A 336 -12.98 21.19 5.53
CA ASP A 336 -12.63 20.35 6.68
C ASP A 336 -13.10 20.97 8.01
N PRO A 337 -14.05 20.34 8.74
CA PRO A 337 -14.40 20.74 10.10
C PRO A 337 -13.31 20.32 11.09
N THR A 338 -12.56 21.29 11.61
CA THR A 338 -11.37 20.98 12.43
C THR A 338 -11.70 20.52 13.84
N ASN A 339 -12.90 20.84 14.35
CA ASN A 339 -13.32 20.66 15.74
C ASN A 339 -12.32 21.22 16.79
N TYR A 340 -11.38 22.07 16.36
CA TYR A 340 -10.33 22.66 17.19
C TYR A 340 -10.21 24.16 16.89
N PRO A 341 -11.23 24.94 17.30
CA PRO A 341 -11.34 26.35 16.94
C PRO A 341 -10.21 27.17 17.60
N GLY A 342 -9.54 28.03 16.83
CA GLY A 342 -8.39 28.83 17.28
C GLY A 342 -7.00 28.20 17.05
N GLY A 343 -6.92 26.91 16.76
CA GLY A 343 -5.67 26.19 16.56
C GLY A 343 -5.03 26.37 15.19
N PHE A 344 -3.74 26.04 15.08
CA PHE A 344 -3.07 25.89 13.80
C PHE A 344 -3.33 24.52 13.20
N HIS A 345 -3.49 24.51 11.89
CA HIS A 345 -3.61 23.33 11.06
C HIS A 345 -2.68 23.43 9.87
N SER A 346 -2.18 22.27 9.48
CA SER A 346 -1.37 22.11 8.29
C SER A 346 -1.79 20.85 7.56
N TYR A 347 -1.74 20.91 6.24
CA TYR A 347 -2.23 19.86 5.37
C TYR A 347 -1.15 19.44 4.38
N ARG A 348 -1.21 18.17 3.99
CA ARG A 348 -0.43 17.60 2.90
C ARG A 348 -1.39 16.90 1.95
N ALA A 349 -1.29 17.19 0.67
CA ALA A 349 -1.86 16.33 -0.36
C ALA A 349 -0.80 15.30 -0.73
N CYS A 350 -1.17 14.02 -0.71
CA CYS A 350 -0.30 12.90 -1.05
C CYS A 350 -0.81 12.32 -2.34
N ILE A 351 -0.17 12.68 -3.45
CA ILE A 351 -0.54 12.29 -4.80
C ILE A 351 0.30 11.08 -5.13
N THR A 352 -0.34 9.96 -5.39
CA THR A 352 0.36 8.70 -5.70
C THR A 352 -0.06 8.23 -7.08
N ASP A 353 0.90 7.78 -7.87
CA ASP A 353 0.66 7.15 -9.18
C ASP A 353 0.42 5.64 -9.06
N ARG A 354 0.38 4.94 -10.21
CA ARG A 354 0.19 3.49 -10.26
C ARG A 354 1.44 2.69 -9.90
N ALA A 355 2.64 3.27 -10.06
CA ALA A 355 3.91 2.67 -9.69
C ALA A 355 4.25 2.83 -8.20
N GLY A 356 3.53 3.71 -7.50
CA GLY A 356 3.75 4.05 -6.11
C GLY A 356 4.68 5.25 -5.91
N ASN A 357 5.05 6.00 -6.96
CA ASN A 357 5.77 7.26 -6.75
C ASN A 357 4.82 8.32 -6.19
N GLN A 358 5.40 9.31 -5.51
CA GLN A 358 4.62 10.26 -4.75
C GLN A 358 5.13 11.69 -4.85
N THR A 359 4.22 12.60 -5.14
CA THR A 359 4.41 14.05 -4.98
C THR A 359 3.52 14.55 -3.85
N SER A 360 4.02 15.49 -3.03
CA SER A 360 3.26 15.92 -1.86
C SER A 360 3.33 17.41 -1.51
N PRO A 361 2.53 18.26 -2.19
CA PRO A 361 2.45 19.67 -1.83
C PRO A 361 1.81 19.84 -0.44
N VAL A 362 2.18 20.92 0.24
CA VAL A 362 1.72 21.24 1.59
C VAL A 362 1.16 22.65 1.65
N THR A 363 0.21 22.84 2.56
CA THR A 363 -0.24 24.16 3.01
C THR A 363 -0.19 24.17 4.53
N GLN A 364 0.34 25.25 5.12
CA GLN A 364 0.75 25.25 6.52
C GLN A 364 0.33 26.53 7.23
N ASN A 365 0.34 26.49 8.56
CA ASN A 365 0.06 27.64 9.42
C ASN A 365 -1.35 28.22 9.24
N ILE A 366 -2.33 27.39 8.87
CA ILE A 366 -3.71 27.83 8.69
C ILE A 366 -4.38 27.83 10.06
N LYS A 367 -4.89 28.98 10.48
CA LYS A 367 -5.52 29.11 11.79
C LYS A 367 -7.04 29.02 11.66
N ALA A 368 -7.66 28.08 12.39
CA ALA A 368 -9.11 28.05 12.52
C ALA A 368 -9.62 29.21 13.41
N ASN A 369 -10.80 29.77 13.13
CA ASN A 369 -11.41 30.80 13.99
C ASN A 369 -11.88 30.21 15.34
N LYS A 370 -11.81 30.98 16.45
CA LYS A 370 -12.38 30.54 17.75
C LYS A 370 -13.93 30.58 17.70
N THR A 371 -14.58 29.91 18.64
CA THR A 371 -16.02 30.08 18.91
C THR A 371 -16.19 30.70 20.29
N HIS A 372 -17.03 31.72 20.38
CA HIS A 372 -17.29 32.48 21.60
C HIS A 372 -18.68 32.18 22.14
N ARG A 373 -18.82 32.25 23.46
CA ARG A 373 -20.10 32.14 24.16
C ARG A 373 -20.48 33.50 24.71
N ILE A 374 -21.73 33.90 24.50
CA ILE A 374 -22.31 35.07 25.16
C ILE A 374 -23.55 34.62 25.92
N PHE A 375 -23.75 35.15 27.12
CA PHE A 375 -24.96 34.94 27.90
C PHE A 375 -25.34 36.22 28.62
N GLN A 376 -26.56 36.23 29.14
CA GLN A 376 -27.05 37.25 30.05
C GLN A 376 -27.06 36.68 31.48
N THR A 377 -26.51 37.36 32.48
CA THR A 377 -26.47 36.78 33.84
C THR A 377 -27.86 36.40 34.37
N SER A 378 -27.99 35.24 35.02
CA SER A 378 -29.22 34.83 35.70
C SER A 378 -29.64 35.75 36.86
N SER A 379 -28.71 36.58 37.34
CA SER A 379 -28.91 37.53 38.44
C SER A 379 -28.91 38.98 37.97
N ASP A 380 -29.68 39.81 38.67
CA ASP A 380 -29.75 41.26 38.45
C ASP A 380 -28.85 42.04 39.43
N TYR A 381 -28.38 43.21 39.01
CA TYR A 381 -27.49 44.08 39.77
C TYR A 381 -27.89 45.55 39.66
N SER A 382 -27.64 46.32 40.71
CA SER A 382 -27.70 47.78 40.64
C SER A 382 -26.54 48.35 39.83
N GLY A 383 -26.59 49.64 39.53
CA GLY A 383 -25.53 50.36 38.83
C GLY A 383 -24.19 50.38 39.59
N ASN A 384 -24.15 50.04 40.88
CA ASN A 384 -22.92 49.97 41.66
C ASN A 384 -22.26 48.60 41.56
N LEU A 385 -21.64 48.32 40.42
CA LEU A 385 -20.95 47.06 40.17
C LEU A 385 -19.62 46.95 40.93
N ARG A 386 -19.13 48.06 41.50
CA ARG A 386 -17.99 48.07 42.44
C ARG A 386 -18.35 47.50 43.82
N ALA A 387 -19.63 47.52 44.20
CA ALA A 387 -20.11 47.06 45.50
C ALA A 387 -19.75 45.60 45.79
N ASN A 388 -19.81 45.25 47.09
CA ASN A 388 -19.48 43.91 47.58
C ASN A 388 -20.25 42.84 46.79
N PHE A 389 -19.52 41.89 46.23
CA PHE A 389 -20.05 40.68 45.63
C PHE A 389 -19.09 39.53 45.93
N ASP A 390 -19.63 38.40 46.38
CA ASP A 390 -18.82 37.23 46.77
C ASP A 390 -17.72 37.58 47.78
N SER A 391 -18.05 38.41 48.78
CA SER A 391 -17.13 38.90 49.81
C SER A 391 -15.96 39.77 49.30
N GLN A 392 -16.01 40.24 48.05
CA GLN A 392 -15.00 41.11 47.45
C GLN A 392 -15.56 42.49 47.10
N VAL A 393 -14.78 43.55 47.34
CA VAL A 393 -15.03 44.90 46.81
C VAL A 393 -13.99 45.21 45.74
N PHE A 394 -14.43 45.76 44.62
CA PHE A 394 -13.58 45.96 43.45
C PHE A 394 -12.99 47.37 43.39
N ALA A 395 -11.89 47.54 42.65
CA ALA A 395 -11.28 48.87 42.48
C ALA A 395 -12.12 49.74 41.53
N THR A 396 -12.70 49.11 40.51
CA THR A 396 -13.57 49.77 39.51
C THR A 396 -14.87 49.01 39.32
N GLY A 397 -15.89 49.69 38.79
CA GLY A 397 -17.15 49.03 38.45
C GLY A 397 -17.02 48.04 37.30
N LEU A 398 -16.16 48.32 36.30
CA LEU A 398 -15.85 47.37 35.21
C LEU A 398 -15.19 46.07 35.72
N GLU A 399 -14.27 46.16 36.69
CA GLU A 399 -13.65 45.00 37.30
C GLU A 399 -14.69 44.12 38.01
N GLY A 400 -15.59 44.74 38.79
CA GLY A 400 -16.68 44.03 39.45
C GLY A 400 -17.71 43.44 38.49
N ALA A 401 -17.95 44.08 37.34
CA ALA A 401 -18.80 43.54 36.27
C ALA A 401 -18.16 42.29 35.64
N ASN A 402 -16.87 42.36 35.31
CA ASN A 402 -16.14 41.23 34.74
C ASN A 402 -16.07 40.04 35.73
N TYR A 403 -15.86 40.31 37.03
CA TYR A 403 -15.86 39.25 38.04
C TYR A 403 -17.21 38.53 38.10
N ARG A 404 -18.33 39.26 38.07
CA ARG A 404 -19.68 38.65 38.04
C ARG A 404 -19.88 37.76 36.82
N CYS A 405 -19.42 38.19 35.65
CA CYS A 405 -19.45 37.35 34.45
C CYS A 405 -18.61 36.08 34.59
N GLN A 406 -17.39 36.19 35.13
CA GLN A 406 -16.54 35.02 35.34
C GLN A 406 -17.10 34.08 36.41
N TYR A 407 -17.71 34.62 37.45
CA TYR A 407 -18.35 33.88 38.53
C TYR A 407 -19.51 33.01 38.01
N HIS A 408 -20.45 33.61 37.28
CA HIS A 408 -21.58 32.89 36.68
C HIS A 408 -21.13 31.86 35.65
N ALA A 409 -20.20 32.23 34.78
CA ALA A 409 -19.59 31.27 33.85
C ALA A 409 -18.98 30.06 34.58
N GLY A 410 -18.28 30.29 35.70
CA GLY A 410 -17.69 29.24 36.52
C GLY A 410 -18.73 28.32 37.16
N LEU A 411 -19.85 28.87 37.66
CA LEU A 411 -20.97 28.08 38.20
C LEU A 411 -21.60 27.17 37.14
N ALA A 412 -21.75 27.67 35.91
CA ALA A 412 -22.26 26.91 34.76
C ALA A 412 -21.22 25.96 34.13
N GLY A 413 -20.01 25.86 34.70
CA GLY A 413 -18.94 24.98 34.19
C GLY A 413 -18.29 25.47 32.89
N LEU A 414 -18.51 26.73 32.50
CA LEU A 414 -17.86 27.34 31.34
C LEU A 414 -16.41 27.71 31.71
N THR A 415 -15.46 27.00 31.12
CA THR A 415 -14.03 27.12 31.46
C THR A 415 -13.31 28.28 30.78
N GLN A 416 -13.99 28.99 29.88
CA GLN A 416 -13.44 30.14 29.16
C GLN A 416 -13.38 31.37 30.08
N LYS A 417 -12.52 32.34 29.73
CA LYS A 417 -12.52 33.65 30.38
C LYS A 417 -13.72 34.47 29.90
N PHE A 418 -14.52 35.05 30.80
CA PHE A 418 -15.64 35.92 30.46
C PHE A 418 -15.43 37.35 30.95
N VAL A 419 -15.93 38.32 30.20
CA VAL A 419 -15.98 39.74 30.57
C VAL A 419 -17.37 40.30 30.28
N ALA A 420 -17.74 41.38 30.98
CA ALA A 420 -19.01 42.05 30.74
C ALA A 420 -18.96 42.84 29.43
N VAL A 421 -20.03 42.83 28.62
CA VAL A 421 -20.19 43.73 27.47
C VAL A 421 -20.67 45.09 27.99
N LEU A 422 -19.72 45.87 28.52
CA LEU A 422 -19.98 47.06 29.33
C LEU A 422 -18.90 48.11 29.10
N SER A 423 -19.30 49.35 28.81
CA SER A 423 -18.38 50.51 28.73
C SER A 423 -18.43 51.35 30.01
N ASP A 424 -17.37 52.09 30.32
CA ASP A 424 -17.38 53.19 31.29
C ASP A 424 -16.85 54.47 30.63
N SER A 425 -16.59 55.55 31.40
CA SER A 425 -16.09 56.82 30.86
C SER A 425 -14.69 56.76 30.25
N THR A 426 -13.99 55.63 30.36
CA THR A 426 -12.59 55.47 29.96
C THR A 426 -12.35 54.28 29.03
N ILE A 427 -13.21 53.27 29.04
CA ILE A 427 -13.06 52.04 28.28
C ILE A 427 -14.38 51.73 27.55
N ASN A 428 -14.29 51.65 26.23
CA ASN A 428 -15.36 51.19 25.36
C ASN A 428 -15.48 49.65 25.38
N ALA A 429 -16.70 49.12 25.34
CA ALA A 429 -16.99 47.69 25.28
C ALA A 429 -16.38 47.03 24.03
N ILE A 430 -16.43 47.69 22.87
CA ILE A 430 -15.80 47.22 21.63
C ILE A 430 -14.29 47.00 21.78
N ARG A 431 -13.62 47.78 22.64
CA ARG A 431 -12.18 47.65 22.91
C ARG A 431 -11.85 46.64 24.00
N LYS A 432 -12.84 46.23 24.80
CA LYS A 432 -12.66 45.28 25.90
C LYS A 432 -12.99 43.86 25.48
N VAL A 433 -13.95 43.70 24.58
CA VAL A 433 -14.42 42.41 24.07
C VAL A 433 -13.54 41.96 22.91
N ALA A 434 -12.63 41.03 23.22
CA ALA A 434 -11.73 40.39 22.28
C ALA A 434 -12.33 39.06 21.80
N VAL A 435 -12.89 39.08 20.59
CA VAL A 435 -13.49 37.90 19.91
C VAL A 435 -12.95 37.80 18.49
N ASN A 436 -12.61 36.60 18.01
CA ASN A 436 -12.06 36.36 16.68
C ASN A 436 -12.75 35.21 15.92
N GLY A 437 -14.04 35.04 16.17
CA GLY A 437 -14.89 34.15 15.42
C GLY A 437 -16.35 34.28 15.83
N ARG A 438 -17.15 33.26 15.52
CA ARG A 438 -18.59 33.28 15.77
C ARG A 438 -18.91 33.34 17.25
N ILE A 439 -20.01 34.02 17.56
CA ILE A 439 -20.52 34.17 18.91
C ILE A 439 -21.86 33.46 18.97
N TYR A 440 -22.01 32.61 19.97
CA TYR A 440 -23.21 31.82 20.21
C TYR A 440 -23.70 32.06 21.63
N ALA A 441 -25.00 31.94 21.84
CA ALA A 441 -25.55 31.75 23.16
C ALA A 441 -25.04 30.42 23.77
N THR A 442 -25.22 30.28 25.07
CA THR A 442 -24.93 29.06 25.84
C THR A 442 -25.78 27.86 25.42
N ASN A 443 -26.95 28.09 24.81
CA ASN A 443 -27.79 27.07 24.17
C ASN A 443 -27.51 26.86 22.66
N ASP A 444 -26.33 27.27 22.19
CA ASP A 444 -25.87 27.15 20.80
C ASP A 444 -26.64 27.99 19.76
N LEU A 445 -27.50 28.93 20.16
CA LEU A 445 -28.11 29.88 19.24
C LEU A 445 -27.06 30.88 18.73
N LYS A 446 -26.88 30.99 17.40
CA LYS A 446 -25.88 31.89 16.82
C LYS A 446 -26.27 33.36 17.00
N ILE A 447 -25.42 34.16 17.63
CA ILE A 447 -25.63 35.59 17.91
C ILE A 447 -24.96 36.46 16.85
N ALA A 448 -23.71 36.17 16.49
CA ALA A 448 -22.97 36.93 15.47
C ALA A 448 -21.94 36.07 14.74
N ASP A 449 -21.65 36.39 13.48
CA ASP A 449 -20.72 35.68 12.61
C ASP A 449 -19.25 36.03 12.88
N ASN A 450 -18.99 37.23 13.41
CA ASN A 450 -17.65 37.69 13.78
C ASN A 450 -17.74 38.96 14.65
N ARG A 451 -16.59 39.55 14.98
CA ARG A 451 -16.51 40.79 15.77
C ARG A 451 -17.19 41.97 15.08
N ALA A 452 -17.06 42.13 13.76
CA ALA A 452 -17.69 43.24 13.06
C ALA A 452 -19.22 43.12 13.13
N ASP A 453 -19.75 41.92 12.93
CA ASP A 453 -21.18 41.59 13.05
C ASP A 453 -21.71 41.74 14.48
N LEU A 454 -20.86 41.61 15.52
CA LEU A 454 -21.30 41.91 16.89
C LEU A 454 -21.51 43.43 17.13
N TRP A 455 -20.80 44.28 16.39
CA TRP A 455 -20.70 45.72 16.64
C TRP A 455 -21.26 46.59 15.51
N ASP A 456 -21.95 46.02 14.53
CA ASP A 456 -22.54 46.76 13.40
C ASP A 456 -23.97 47.26 13.68
N SER A 457 -24.35 47.32 14.97
CA SER A 457 -25.68 47.72 15.45
C SER A 457 -26.82 46.77 15.06
N ALA A 458 -26.52 45.52 14.69
CA ALA A 458 -27.46 44.43 14.64
C ALA A 458 -26.80 43.13 15.13
N ILE A 459 -27.60 42.16 15.55
CA ILE A 459 -27.16 40.80 15.85
C ILE A 459 -28.14 39.82 15.23
N ILE A 460 -27.68 38.60 14.95
CA ILE A 460 -28.46 37.59 14.23
C ILE A 460 -29.61 37.06 15.10
N ASN A 461 -29.34 36.81 16.38
CA ASN A 461 -30.34 36.40 17.35
C ASN A 461 -30.15 37.15 18.67
N ARG A 462 -31.23 37.22 19.45
CA ARG A 462 -31.29 37.89 20.74
C ARG A 462 -30.39 37.21 21.80
N VAL A 463 -29.81 37.99 22.71
CA VAL A 463 -28.93 37.50 23.79
C VAL A 463 -29.75 37.30 25.07
N ASN A 464 -30.81 36.50 25.00
CA ASN A 464 -31.78 36.33 26.11
C ASN A 464 -31.66 34.99 26.84
N VAL A 465 -30.46 34.41 26.81
CA VAL A 465 -30.14 33.08 27.36
C VAL A 465 -29.10 33.28 28.45
N ASP A 466 -29.31 32.64 29.60
CA ASP A 466 -28.40 32.72 30.74
C ASP A 466 -27.23 31.74 30.68
N GLU A 467 -26.33 31.81 31.67
CA GLU A 467 -25.15 30.96 31.74
C GLU A 467 -25.46 29.46 31.69
N ASP A 468 -26.65 29.05 32.15
CA ASP A 468 -27.13 27.66 32.21
C ASP A 468 -27.90 27.24 30.93
N GLY A 469 -28.05 28.16 29.97
CA GLY A 469 -28.76 27.89 28.71
C GLY A 469 -30.27 28.09 28.79
N LEU A 470 -30.79 28.70 29.85
CA LEU A 470 -32.21 28.94 30.07
C LEU A 470 -32.64 30.33 29.57
N THR A 471 -33.91 30.43 29.17
CA THR A 471 -34.53 31.71 28.76
C THR A 471 -35.48 32.19 29.86
N GLY A 472 -35.55 33.50 30.09
CA GLY A 472 -36.48 34.09 31.07
C GLY A 472 -35.88 35.18 31.96
N ALA A 473 -34.63 35.56 31.71
CA ALA A 473 -33.97 36.65 32.43
C ALA A 473 -34.60 38.02 32.10
N ASN A 474 -34.40 38.99 33.00
CA ASN A 474 -34.89 40.36 32.88
C ASN A 474 -34.41 40.99 31.57
N ALA A 475 -35.31 41.46 30.71
CA ALA A 475 -34.93 42.01 29.41
C ALA A 475 -33.92 43.17 29.51
N ARG A 476 -33.88 43.90 30.64
CA ARG A 476 -32.94 45.01 30.84
C ARG A 476 -31.53 44.51 31.20
N VAL A 477 -30.55 45.04 30.48
CA VAL A 477 -29.13 44.70 30.67
C VAL A 477 -28.31 45.98 30.76
N TRP A 478 -27.41 46.09 31.73
CA TRP A 478 -26.48 47.23 31.76
C TRP A 478 -25.49 47.14 30.61
N SER A 479 -25.29 48.24 29.89
CA SER A 479 -24.35 48.33 28.77
C SER A 479 -23.44 49.55 28.84
N GLY A 480 -23.99 50.72 29.21
CA GLY A 480 -23.35 52.03 29.06
C GLY A 480 -22.68 52.24 27.71
N SER A 481 -23.16 51.59 26.66
CA SER A 481 -22.54 51.55 25.34
C SER A 481 -23.53 51.96 24.26
N ASP A 482 -23.03 52.55 23.17
CA ASP A 482 -23.82 52.76 21.96
C ASP A 482 -23.91 51.48 21.11
N GLY A 483 -24.63 51.55 19.98
CA GLY A 483 -24.83 50.41 19.07
C GLY A 483 -23.55 49.89 18.40
N ALA A 484 -22.47 50.69 18.41
CA ALA A 484 -21.15 50.31 17.91
C ALA A 484 -20.19 49.90 19.04
N GLY A 485 -20.69 49.79 20.28
CA GLY A 485 -19.90 49.40 21.44
C GLY A 485 -18.95 50.47 21.97
N ALA A 486 -19.07 51.73 21.54
CA ALA A 486 -18.39 52.85 22.16
C ALA A 486 -19.12 53.30 23.43
N GLN A 487 -18.44 54.00 24.33
CA GLN A 487 -19.05 54.49 25.57
C GLN A 487 -20.23 55.42 25.27
N ALA A 488 -21.34 55.21 25.98
CA ALA A 488 -22.48 56.12 26.03
C ALA A 488 -22.29 57.17 27.14
N ALA A 489 -23.16 58.18 27.16
CA ALA A 489 -23.11 59.25 28.15
C ALA A 489 -23.45 58.78 29.58
N ASP A 490 -24.36 57.82 29.70
CA ASP A 490 -24.89 57.34 30.98
C ASP A 490 -24.21 56.01 31.37
N HIS A 491 -23.57 55.96 32.53
CA HIS A 491 -22.79 54.81 32.99
C HIS A 491 -22.67 54.73 34.52
N CYS A 492 -23.67 55.21 35.27
CA CYS A 492 -23.74 55.11 36.73
C CYS A 492 -22.48 55.56 37.48
N LEU A 493 -21.89 56.69 37.06
CA LEU A 493 -20.61 57.20 37.56
C LEU A 493 -19.49 56.13 37.51
N ASN A 494 -19.30 55.52 36.33
CA ASN A 494 -18.39 54.40 36.09
C ASN A 494 -18.76 53.15 36.90
N TRP A 495 -20.06 52.89 36.97
CA TRP A 495 -20.68 51.78 37.67
C TRP A 495 -20.31 51.72 39.17
N THR A 496 -20.30 52.90 39.80
CA THR A 496 -20.03 53.07 41.24
C THR A 496 -21.23 53.62 42.02
N SER A 497 -22.27 54.11 41.34
CA SER A 497 -23.48 54.61 41.99
C SER A 497 -24.62 53.61 41.96
N ALA A 498 -25.38 53.54 43.05
CA ALA A 498 -26.66 52.85 43.16
C ALA A 498 -27.77 53.82 43.58
N LEU A 499 -27.60 55.11 43.31
CA LEU A 499 -28.57 56.14 43.68
C LEU A 499 -29.58 56.34 42.55
N GLY A 500 -30.84 56.59 42.93
CA GLY A 500 -31.92 56.77 41.96
C GLY A 500 -31.90 58.09 41.17
N VAL A 501 -30.87 58.91 41.38
CA VAL A 501 -30.65 60.20 40.69
C VAL A 501 -29.59 60.11 39.60
N ASP A 502 -28.81 59.04 39.61
CA ASP A 502 -27.80 58.77 38.60
C ASP A 502 -28.38 57.81 37.56
N ASP A 503 -27.98 57.97 36.31
CA ASP A 503 -28.45 57.13 35.20
C ASP A 503 -27.32 56.24 34.64
N GLY A 504 -27.69 55.06 34.19
CA GLY A 504 -26.86 54.13 33.44
C GLY A 504 -27.49 53.76 32.11
N GLY A 505 -26.68 53.62 31.06
CA GLY A 505 -27.14 53.13 29.78
C GLY A 505 -27.50 51.64 29.84
N ILE A 506 -28.63 51.28 29.24
CA ILE A 506 -29.14 49.91 29.19
C ILE A 506 -29.29 49.42 27.75
N GLY A 507 -29.25 48.11 27.57
CA GLY A 507 -29.76 47.40 26.39
C GLY A 507 -30.97 46.53 26.74
N ASP A 508 -31.61 45.98 25.71
CA ASP A 508 -32.76 45.08 25.80
C ASP A 508 -32.41 43.71 25.17
N SER A 509 -32.23 42.69 26.00
CA SER A 509 -31.84 41.34 25.58
C SER A 509 -32.85 40.63 24.72
N SER A 510 -34.08 41.15 24.60
CA SER A 510 -35.10 40.64 23.69
C SER A 510 -34.95 41.16 22.25
N ARG A 511 -34.06 42.12 22.00
CA ARG A 511 -33.86 42.79 20.70
C ARG A 511 -32.69 42.20 19.92
N THR A 512 -32.71 42.48 18.62
CA THR A 512 -31.65 42.11 17.66
C THR A 512 -31.15 43.30 16.84
N ASP A 513 -31.84 44.45 16.90
CA ASP A 513 -31.30 45.71 16.38
C ASP A 513 -30.47 46.40 17.46
N GLY A 514 -29.90 47.58 17.18
CA GLY A 514 -28.96 48.28 18.07
C GLY A 514 -29.46 48.52 19.52
N ARG A 515 -30.77 48.34 19.78
CA ARG A 515 -31.35 48.33 21.13
C ARG A 515 -30.92 47.15 21.99
N TRP A 516 -30.40 46.08 21.40
CA TRP A 516 -29.85 44.96 22.15
C TRP A 516 -28.78 45.42 23.15
N ILE A 517 -28.02 46.46 22.78
CA ILE A 517 -27.00 47.07 23.61
C ILE A 517 -27.33 48.52 24.00
N ASN A 518 -28.14 49.26 23.23
CA ASN A 518 -28.48 50.65 23.51
C ASN A 518 -29.98 50.94 23.37
N ASP A 519 -30.76 50.68 24.43
CA ASP A 519 -32.20 50.95 24.54
C ASP A 519 -32.51 52.12 25.49
N GLY A 520 -31.58 53.08 25.58
CA GLY A 520 -31.72 54.26 26.44
C GLY A 520 -31.03 54.10 27.79
N LYS A 521 -31.64 54.66 28.84
CA LYS A 521 -31.06 54.72 30.18
C LYS A 521 -32.07 54.36 31.26
N ASP A 522 -31.57 53.88 32.38
CA ASP A 522 -32.38 53.61 33.57
C ASP A 522 -31.62 54.06 34.82
N SER A 523 -32.39 54.23 35.89
CA SER A 523 -31.90 54.71 37.18
C SER A 523 -30.97 53.67 37.84
N CYS A 524 -29.83 54.11 38.37
CA CYS A 524 -28.77 53.23 38.88
C CYS A 524 -29.16 52.42 40.13
N ASP A 525 -30.26 52.77 40.80
CA ASP A 525 -30.82 52.00 41.91
C ASP A 525 -31.65 50.77 41.46
N ARG A 526 -31.99 50.68 40.17
CA ARG A 526 -32.73 49.54 39.62
C ARG A 526 -31.82 48.35 39.35
N LEU A 527 -32.42 47.17 39.39
CA LEU A 527 -31.73 45.92 39.14
C LEU A 527 -31.85 45.53 37.65
N SER A 528 -30.71 45.32 36.99
CA SER A 528 -30.59 44.84 35.61
C SER A 528 -29.47 43.81 35.50
N THR A 529 -29.55 42.94 34.50
CA THR A 529 -28.54 41.90 34.25
C THR A 529 -27.28 42.45 33.56
N LEU A 530 -26.30 41.58 33.31
CA LEU A 530 -25.10 41.86 32.51
C LEU A 530 -25.02 40.91 31.32
N TYR A 531 -24.59 41.41 30.16
CA TYR A 531 -24.09 40.54 29.10
C TYR A 531 -22.67 40.09 29.41
N CYS A 532 -22.40 38.81 29.30
CA CYS A 532 -21.13 38.19 29.57
C CYS A 532 -20.67 37.43 28.34
N ILE A 533 -19.52 37.82 27.77
CA ILE A 533 -19.00 37.22 26.56
C ILE A 533 -17.62 36.63 26.79
N SER A 534 -17.43 35.41 26.29
CA SER A 534 -16.16 34.72 26.39
C SER A 534 -15.11 35.40 25.52
N GLN A 535 -13.92 35.51 26.07
CA GLN A 535 -12.80 36.16 25.45
C GLN A 535 -11.95 35.16 24.71
N ILE A 536 -11.15 35.64 23.77
CA ILE A 536 -9.94 34.93 23.39
C ILE A 536 -9.14 34.74 24.69
N ASP A 537 -8.78 33.50 25.01
CA ASP A 537 -8.05 33.17 26.24
C ASP A 537 -6.64 33.77 26.20
N ILE A 538 -6.55 35.05 26.56
CA ILE A 538 -5.31 35.81 26.57
C ILE A 538 -4.78 35.76 28.00
N PRO A 539 -3.69 35.01 28.24
CA PRO A 539 -3.16 34.87 29.58
C PRO A 539 -2.64 36.22 30.07
N SER A 540 -3.11 36.61 31.25
CA SER A 540 -2.63 37.80 31.95
C SER A 540 -1.12 37.75 32.14
N LEU A 541 -0.46 38.91 32.05
CA LEU A 541 0.95 39.01 32.35
C LEU A 541 1.21 38.59 33.81
N ASN A 542 1.82 37.43 34.02
CA ASN A 542 2.10 36.91 35.36
C ASN A 542 3.43 37.40 35.93
N SER A 543 4.30 37.99 35.08
CA SER A 543 5.64 38.43 35.46
C SER A 543 6.00 39.76 34.82
N PHE A 544 6.13 40.77 35.68
CA PHE A 544 6.71 42.08 35.38
C PHE A 544 7.52 42.50 36.60
N SER A 545 8.76 42.93 36.37
CA SER A 545 9.66 43.43 37.40
C SER A 545 10.33 44.72 36.93
N ALA A 546 10.64 45.59 37.88
CA ALA A 546 11.44 46.79 37.69
C ALA A 546 12.32 46.94 38.94
N ASN A 547 13.64 46.98 38.74
CA ASN A 547 14.64 46.96 39.79
C ASN A 547 15.65 48.10 39.59
N THR A 548 16.24 48.58 40.68
CA THR A 548 17.35 49.54 40.64
C THR A 548 18.49 49.00 39.77
N GLY A 549 18.92 49.81 38.80
CA GLY A 549 19.89 49.43 37.78
C GLY A 549 21.36 49.45 38.25
N ALA A 550 22.28 49.21 37.32
CA ALA A 550 23.71 49.10 37.61
C ALA A 550 24.42 50.47 37.68
N ALA A 551 23.95 51.46 36.92
CA ALA A 551 24.50 52.82 36.86
C ALA A 551 23.58 53.84 37.56
N SER A 552 24.14 55.02 37.89
CA SER A 552 23.38 56.14 38.46
C SER A 552 22.19 56.52 37.56
N GLY A 553 21.02 56.70 38.16
CA GLY A 553 19.74 56.98 37.48
C GLY A 553 19.07 55.78 36.82
N GLN A 554 19.75 54.63 36.72
CA GLN A 554 19.27 53.49 35.92
C GLN A 554 18.20 52.68 36.65
N ILE A 555 17.19 52.23 35.92
CA ILE A 555 16.20 51.22 36.34
C ILE A 555 16.13 50.13 35.27
N SER A 556 16.27 48.87 35.69
CA SER A 556 16.19 47.69 34.82
C SER A 556 14.81 47.06 34.95
N THR A 557 14.13 46.89 33.82
CA THR A 557 12.80 46.27 33.79
C THR A 557 12.82 44.98 32.97
N GLN A 558 11.94 44.07 33.35
CA GLN A 558 11.78 42.80 32.67
C GLN A 558 10.31 42.38 32.68
N VAL A 559 9.80 42.04 31.50
CA VAL A 559 8.50 41.42 31.28
C VAL A 559 8.77 40.00 30.80
N ILE A 560 8.19 38.99 31.47
CA ILE A 560 8.22 37.61 30.98
C ILE A 560 6.81 37.27 30.52
N LEU A 561 6.68 36.96 29.22
CA LEU A 561 5.38 36.61 28.64
C LEU A 561 4.93 35.21 29.11
N PRO A 562 3.62 34.95 29.16
CA PRO A 562 3.09 33.64 29.51
C PRO A 562 3.65 32.50 28.63
N ALA A 563 3.69 31.28 29.16
CA ALA A 563 4.05 30.07 28.42
C ALA A 563 2.98 29.61 27.41
N SER A 564 2.01 30.46 27.11
CA SER A 564 0.92 30.16 26.19
C SER A 564 1.31 30.49 24.75
N THR A 565 0.85 29.68 23.81
CA THR A 565 0.95 29.94 22.38
C THR A 565 0.06 31.11 21.91
N ASP A 566 -0.87 31.55 22.75
CA ASP A 566 -1.76 32.69 22.45
C ASP A 566 -1.05 34.05 22.58
N VAL A 567 0.18 34.12 23.12
CA VAL A 567 0.98 35.36 23.18
C VAL A 567 1.35 35.92 21.81
N LYS A 568 1.26 35.10 20.75
CA LYS A 568 1.48 35.56 19.37
C LYS A 568 0.44 36.56 18.89
N TYR A 569 -0.75 36.58 19.52
CA TYR A 569 -1.81 37.57 19.22
C TYR A 569 -1.56 38.93 19.87
N TYR A 570 -0.45 39.09 20.60
CA TYR A 570 -0.08 40.38 21.16
C TYR A 570 0.57 41.20 20.04
N SER A 571 -0.06 42.32 19.63
CA SER A 571 0.58 43.29 18.74
C SER A 571 1.74 43.98 19.42
N SER A 572 1.60 44.27 20.71
CA SER A 572 2.62 44.99 21.45
C SER A 572 2.54 44.82 22.96
N VAL A 573 3.67 45.06 23.62
CA VAL A 573 3.76 45.27 25.05
C VAL A 573 4.25 46.70 25.29
N VAL A 574 3.39 47.52 25.89
CA VAL A 574 3.65 48.93 26.18
C VAL A 574 3.93 49.11 27.67
N ILE A 575 4.87 49.99 28.01
CA ILE A 575 5.32 50.18 29.39
C ILE A 575 5.26 51.67 29.73
N TYR A 576 4.47 51.98 30.74
CA TYR A 576 4.26 53.33 31.27
C TYR A 576 5.01 53.51 32.58
N ARG A 577 5.45 54.75 32.83
CA ARG A 577 6.14 55.19 34.04
C ARG A 577 5.44 56.38 34.66
N LEU A 578 5.33 56.39 35.98
CA LEU A 578 4.86 57.52 36.77
C LEU A 578 5.89 57.85 37.86
N PHE A 579 6.07 59.14 38.13
CA PHE A 579 6.95 59.62 39.19
C PHE A 579 6.30 59.38 40.57
N GLY A 580 7.04 58.81 41.51
CA GLY A 580 6.57 58.50 42.87
C GLY A 580 6.13 57.05 43.08
N GLY A 581 5.44 56.81 44.20
CA GLY A 581 5.10 55.47 44.69
C GLY A 581 3.78 54.88 44.19
N THR A 582 2.96 55.64 43.46
CA THR A 582 1.68 55.17 42.92
C THR A 582 1.86 54.55 41.54
N ALA A 583 1.30 53.36 41.32
CA ALA A 583 1.34 52.71 40.02
C ALA A 583 0.60 53.54 38.94
N PRO A 584 1.09 53.52 37.68
CA PRO A 584 0.29 53.99 36.56
C PRO A 584 -1.06 53.28 36.47
N SER A 585 -2.03 53.94 35.85
CA SER A 585 -3.41 53.51 35.63
C SER A 585 -3.48 52.17 34.92
N ALA A 586 -4.43 51.33 35.35
CA ALA A 586 -4.69 50.04 34.73
C ALA A 586 -5.15 50.13 33.27
N ASN A 587 -5.56 51.32 32.80
CA ASN A 587 -6.06 51.57 31.45
C ASN A 587 -4.96 51.90 30.45
N CYS A 588 -3.69 51.93 30.91
CA CYS A 588 -2.51 51.99 30.05
C CYS A 588 -2.54 53.12 29.03
N ASN A 589 -2.89 54.30 29.54
CA ASN A 589 -2.94 55.56 28.82
C ASN A 589 -2.20 56.63 29.63
N THR A 590 -2.08 57.83 29.08
CA THR A 590 -1.37 58.95 29.73
C THR A 590 -2.29 59.84 30.58
N ALA A 591 -3.55 59.44 30.80
CA ALA A 591 -4.55 60.29 31.46
C ALA A 591 -4.27 60.51 32.96
N ASP A 592 -3.50 59.61 33.56
CA ASP A 592 -3.02 59.69 34.96
C ASP A 592 -1.70 60.48 35.11
N GLY A 593 -1.23 61.11 34.03
CA GLY A 593 0.07 61.80 34.00
C GLY A 593 1.27 60.86 33.82
N SER A 594 1.05 59.57 33.61
CA SER A 594 2.12 58.62 33.30
C SER A 594 2.68 58.85 31.89
N THR A 595 3.95 58.52 31.70
CA THR A 595 4.66 58.65 30.42
C THR A 595 4.92 57.27 29.84
N LEU A 596 4.61 57.07 28.55
CA LEU A 596 5.02 55.87 27.82
C LEU A 596 6.54 55.85 27.67
N VAL A 597 7.21 54.86 28.24
CA VAL A 597 8.68 54.74 28.22
C VAL A 597 9.18 53.68 27.24
N ARG A 598 8.37 52.67 26.92
CA ARG A 598 8.75 51.65 25.94
C ARG A 598 7.56 50.99 25.25
N THR A 599 7.72 50.68 23.98
CA THR A 599 6.87 49.73 23.23
C THR A 599 7.75 48.60 22.70
N HIS A 600 7.31 47.36 22.89
CA HIS A 600 7.82 46.18 22.21
C HIS A 600 6.75 45.75 21.20
N ALA A 601 7.09 45.59 19.93
CA ALA A 601 6.17 45.08 18.92
C ALA A 601 6.30 43.55 18.81
N GLY A 602 5.18 42.88 18.55
CA GLY A 602 5.12 41.45 18.26
C GLY A 602 5.47 41.10 16.81
N PRO A 603 5.24 39.85 16.38
CA PRO A 603 4.66 38.76 17.17
C PRO A 603 5.62 38.24 18.24
N PHE A 604 5.06 37.69 19.31
CA PHE A 604 5.85 37.18 20.45
C PHE A 604 5.81 35.65 20.54
N THR A 605 6.82 35.07 21.17
CA THR A 605 6.91 33.63 21.42
C THR A 605 6.55 33.28 22.88
N PRO A 606 6.05 32.07 23.16
CA PRO A 606 5.79 31.62 24.53
C PRO A 606 7.00 31.80 25.43
N SER A 607 6.80 32.26 26.67
CA SER A 607 7.85 32.49 27.66
C SER A 607 8.94 33.51 27.24
N GLN A 608 8.71 34.30 26.18
CA GLN A 608 9.67 35.32 25.74
C GLN A 608 9.90 36.35 26.84
N THR A 609 11.17 36.72 27.04
CA THR A 609 11.58 37.75 27.98
C THR A 609 11.84 39.05 27.22
N LEU A 610 11.15 40.12 27.59
CA LEU A 610 11.33 41.47 27.08
C LEU A 610 12.00 42.30 28.17
N SER A 611 13.20 42.80 27.90
CA SER A 611 13.96 43.61 28.85
C SER A 611 14.20 45.00 28.27
N PHE A 612 14.11 46.03 29.11
CA PHE A 612 14.59 47.37 28.76
C PHE A 612 15.12 48.10 29.98
N THR A 613 16.03 49.02 29.73
CA THR A 613 16.57 49.94 30.73
C THR A 613 15.92 51.30 30.57
N ASP A 614 15.46 51.85 31.69
CA ASP A 614 14.97 53.21 31.80
C ASP A 614 15.97 54.09 32.57
N ASN A 615 16.00 55.38 32.25
CA ASN A 615 16.86 56.37 32.91
C ASN A 615 15.96 57.37 33.66
N GLY A 616 15.93 57.24 34.98
CA GLY A 616 15.31 58.18 35.91
C GLY A 616 16.32 59.17 36.49
N ILE A 617 15.84 60.09 37.31
CA ILE A 617 16.68 61.02 38.06
C ILE A 617 17.23 60.27 39.28
N PRO A 618 18.57 60.26 39.51
CA PRO A 618 19.17 59.59 40.67
C PRO A 618 18.52 60.01 42.00
N GLY A 619 18.21 59.04 42.86
CA GLY A 619 17.62 59.28 44.18
C GLY A 619 16.10 59.47 44.20
N PHE A 620 15.42 59.41 43.05
CA PHE A 620 13.95 59.46 42.97
C PHE A 620 13.33 58.07 42.76
N ASN A 621 12.08 57.92 43.18
CA ASN A 621 11.30 56.70 43.03
C ASN A 621 10.33 56.80 41.85
N TYR A 622 10.17 55.70 41.13
CA TYR A 622 9.27 55.57 39.99
C TYR A 622 8.41 54.32 40.14
N SER A 623 7.24 54.37 39.53
CA SER A 623 6.34 53.23 39.42
C SER A 623 6.05 52.96 37.95
N TYR A 624 5.91 51.69 37.59
CA TYR A 624 5.78 51.22 36.22
C TYR A 624 4.53 50.36 36.05
N ARG A 625 3.99 50.35 34.84
CA ARG A 625 2.98 49.37 34.40
C ARG A 625 3.29 48.88 33.00
N ALA A 626 3.35 47.56 32.84
CA ALA A 626 3.40 46.89 31.54
C ALA A 626 2.00 46.46 31.13
N CYS A 627 1.66 46.67 29.86
CA CYS A 627 0.35 46.37 29.31
C CYS A 627 0.50 45.63 27.99
N ILE A 628 -0.31 44.61 27.80
CA ILE A 628 -0.34 43.79 26.61
C ILE A 628 -1.47 44.31 25.72
N ILE A 629 -1.14 44.59 24.47
CA ILE A 629 -2.06 45.02 23.44
C ILE A 629 -2.15 43.90 22.39
N ASP A 630 -3.35 43.50 21.98
CA ASP A 630 -3.56 42.52 20.92
C ASP A 630 -3.48 43.12 19.50
N GLU A 631 -3.51 42.28 18.47
CA GLU A 631 -3.53 42.65 17.04
C GLU A 631 -4.63 43.65 16.67
N ASP A 632 -5.71 43.68 17.44
CA ASP A 632 -6.87 44.57 17.25
C ASP A 632 -6.74 45.88 18.06
N GLY A 633 -5.64 46.08 18.78
CA GLY A 633 -5.37 47.27 19.58
C GLY A 633 -6.01 47.27 20.98
N ASN A 634 -6.54 46.14 21.44
CA ASN A 634 -7.19 46.01 22.74
C ASN A 634 -6.16 45.73 23.83
N GLN A 635 -6.35 46.31 25.02
CA GLN A 635 -5.57 45.91 26.18
C GLN A 635 -6.12 44.61 26.77
N VAL A 636 -5.28 43.58 26.76
CA VAL A 636 -5.68 42.20 27.11
C VAL A 636 -5.06 41.71 28.42
N GLY A 637 -4.14 42.50 28.99
CA GLY A 637 -3.64 42.34 30.35
C GLY A 637 -2.71 43.49 30.76
N SER A 638 -2.53 43.73 32.07
CA SER A 638 -1.49 44.62 32.58
C SER A 638 -0.96 44.18 33.93
N ARG A 639 0.25 44.63 34.29
CA ARG A 639 0.87 44.40 35.59
C ARG A 639 1.71 45.60 35.99
N SER A 640 1.69 45.97 37.26
CA SER A 640 2.45 47.12 37.77
C SER A 640 3.51 46.72 38.79
N VAL A 641 4.54 47.56 38.89
CA VAL A 641 5.57 47.52 39.94
C VAL A 641 5.70 48.93 40.46
N SER A 642 5.60 49.12 41.77
CA SER A 642 5.61 50.44 42.40
C SER A 642 6.87 50.70 43.19
N ASN A 643 7.20 51.99 43.36
CA ASN A 643 8.20 52.47 44.30
C ASN A 643 9.63 51.92 44.08
N VAL A 644 10.08 51.96 42.82
CA VAL A 644 11.43 51.54 42.41
C VAL A 644 12.36 52.74 42.45
N ALA A 645 13.38 52.69 43.31
CA ALA A 645 14.38 53.75 43.42
C ALA A 645 15.36 53.73 42.25
N ALA A 646 15.57 54.87 41.61
CA ALA A 646 16.67 55.07 40.67
C ALA A 646 17.99 55.16 41.45
N ARG A 647 19.00 54.42 41.01
CA ARG A 647 20.30 54.32 41.71
C ARG A 647 20.94 55.70 41.88
N ILE A 648 21.48 55.98 43.06
CA ILE A 648 22.27 57.19 43.34
C ILE A 648 23.63 57.06 42.67
#